data_AF-D5DFT6-F1
#
_entry.id   AF-D5DFT6-F1
#
_cell.length_a   1.000
_cell.length_b   1.000
_cell.length_c   1.000
_cell.angle_alpha   90.00
_cell.angle_beta   90.00
_cell.angle_gamma   90.00
#
_symmetry.space_group_name_H-M   'P 1'
#
loop_
_entity.id
_entity.type
_entity.pdbx_description
1 polymer ?
#
loop_
_entity_poly.entity_id
_entity_poly.type
_entity_poly.pdbx_seq_one_letter_code
_entity_poly.pdbx_strand_id
1 'polypeptide(L)'
;MKFIVKFKWVIAAFILALTVILMLTSPNLTKLASEKGQSQLPDDAVSSRASQILKNAGEDSNTISMVIKLDNALDKDSEKQIQKIIDKTEKIKGVKDVTTPLTDDQDVRNQLMSKDKKTVLVPVTVSGSDEKVEKIANQIYDSVPKDTTAYVTGASLINQDFAHSSEEGLKKTEFITIFLILGLLLLVFRSVVTPFIPILIVGITYLISQSLLGILVKNVDFPISTFTQTFLVAILFGIGTDYCILLLNRFREELANGHDKVEATITAYRTAGRTLFISGIAVFIGFAAIGFAKFAIFQSAVGVAVGVGVLLVILFTLLPLFMVTLGEKLFWPSKKVASHSDNKLWGFLGKKAVARPFVFLVITAIITVPFIVTYDSKVSFDSTAEISSEYKSIKGLNAISDALGEGKAFPVNVIIKGDKELTKADVIPYLGNISKAIEKVDHVDSVMTITQPTGEKIDDLYVNSQLGSVSDGIKDAVKGIGDVQKGLSDVEKGLNQIADQTGSASKEKSGGSLAPAADGLAQINQQLQLISTQLSTTGNVQQAVPQLVAISKQLTTIQTGLQQANENLSAQQGQVGTLSDSINQLAKGVNSANDGLTKISDGLIKATDMLDNMSDSSTVRDTGIYLPAEVMKDKGFKQSIDNYSFADRKGVKLSVVLDQNPYSEEAISTVKNIEKAVASEVVDTPFEDTEIVYGGVSSSNADLKDLSTTDLSRTMIIMMIGLFIVLTILFRSMVMPVYMIASLLLTYYTAMGISELLFVDIMGNDGISWAVPFFSFVILVALGIDYSIFLLDRFNEEVKSGVAEGMVTSMSKMGSVIITAAIILAGTFGAMMPSGVLTLVHVATVVIIGLLLYGLVILPLLMPAIVVTLGEGNWWPFLRKKEKHKVEE
;
A
#
# COMPACT_ATOMS: atom_id res chain seq x y z
N MET A 1 -28.17 -14.08 -42.21
CA MET A 1 -27.78 -15.50 -42.26
C MET A 1 -27.63 -16.06 -43.68
N LYS A 2 -28.64 -16.02 -44.57
CA LYS A 2 -28.52 -16.55 -45.95
C LYS A 2 -27.29 -16.05 -46.72
N PHE A 3 -26.97 -14.76 -46.60
CA PHE A 3 -25.77 -14.15 -47.18
C PHE A 3 -24.46 -14.77 -46.63
N ILE A 4 -24.36 -14.90 -45.31
CA ILE A 4 -23.19 -15.47 -44.62
C ILE A 4 -22.95 -16.92 -45.07
N VAL A 5 -24.02 -17.72 -45.14
CA VAL A 5 -23.94 -19.12 -45.60
C VAL A 5 -23.48 -19.21 -47.07
N LYS A 6 -23.92 -18.28 -47.92
CA LYS A 6 -23.53 -18.21 -49.34
C LYS A 6 -22.05 -17.89 -49.49
N PHE A 7 -21.53 -16.91 -48.75
CA PHE A 7 -20.15 -16.41 -48.85
C PHE A 7 -19.20 -16.97 -47.77
N LYS A 8 -19.57 -18.08 -47.11
CA LYS A 8 -18.89 -18.64 -45.94
C LYS A 8 -17.36 -18.78 -46.07
N TRP A 9 -16.85 -19.22 -47.23
CA TRP A 9 -15.42 -19.40 -47.45
C TRP A 9 -14.66 -18.08 -47.58
N VAL A 10 -15.28 -17.08 -48.24
CA VAL A 10 -14.70 -15.74 -48.38
C VAL A 10 -14.64 -15.06 -47.01
N ILE A 11 -15.72 -15.16 -46.24
CA ILE A 11 -15.79 -14.62 -44.87
C ILE A 11 -14.76 -15.29 -43.96
N ALA A 12 -14.64 -16.61 -44.00
CA ALA A 12 -13.66 -17.35 -43.21
C ALA A 12 -12.22 -16.97 -43.58
N ALA A 13 -11.90 -16.89 -44.88
CA ALA A 13 -10.59 -16.47 -45.35
C ALA A 13 -10.27 -15.02 -44.92
N PHE A 14 -11.26 -14.12 -45.00
CA PHE A 14 -11.11 -12.74 -44.53
C PHE A 14 -10.85 -12.68 -43.02
N ILE A 15 -11.62 -13.41 -42.20
CA ILE A 15 -11.42 -13.45 -40.75
C ILE A 15 -10.05 -14.00 -40.40
N LEU A 16 -9.63 -15.12 -41.01
CA LEU A 16 -8.30 -15.69 -40.77
C LEU A 16 -7.18 -14.73 -41.19
N ALA A 17 -7.30 -14.10 -42.35
CA ALA A 17 -6.34 -13.09 -42.80
C ALA A 17 -6.31 -11.90 -41.84
N LEU A 18 -7.46 -11.41 -41.40
CA LEU A 18 -7.58 -10.34 -40.42
C LEU A 18 -6.93 -10.72 -39.09
N THR A 19 -7.17 -11.92 -38.57
CA THR A 19 -6.52 -12.42 -37.35
C THR A 19 -5.00 -12.41 -37.49
N VAL A 20 -4.47 -12.94 -38.59
CA VAL A 20 -3.01 -12.98 -38.82
C VAL A 20 -2.43 -11.57 -38.95
N ILE A 21 -3.08 -10.69 -39.72
CA ILE A 21 -2.63 -9.29 -39.88
C ILE A 21 -2.64 -8.57 -38.54
N LEU A 22 -3.72 -8.71 -37.76
CA LEU A 22 -3.84 -8.09 -36.45
C LEU A 22 -2.76 -8.63 -35.49
N MET A 23 -2.53 -9.93 -35.42
CA MET A 23 -1.49 -10.51 -34.56
C MET A 23 -0.08 -10.02 -34.91
N LEU A 24 0.23 -9.84 -36.20
CA LEU A 24 1.55 -9.38 -36.64
C LEU A 24 1.75 -7.87 -36.45
N THR A 25 0.68 -7.08 -36.47
CA THR A 25 0.75 -5.61 -36.39
C THR A 25 0.46 -5.07 -35.00
N SER A 26 -0.26 -5.82 -34.15
CA SER A 26 -0.68 -5.38 -32.84
C SER A 26 0.46 -5.41 -31.82
N PRO A 27 0.51 -4.44 -30.90
CA PRO A 27 1.35 -4.52 -29.71
C PRO A 27 1.01 -5.74 -28.84
N ASN A 28 2.00 -6.25 -28.10
CA ASN A 28 1.78 -7.32 -27.14
C ASN A 28 0.98 -6.78 -25.93
N LEU A 29 -0.28 -7.20 -25.82
CA LEU A 29 -1.17 -6.74 -24.75
C LEU A 29 -0.66 -7.17 -23.37
N THR A 30 -0.17 -8.40 -23.21
CA THR A 30 0.39 -8.92 -21.93
C THR A 30 1.50 -8.03 -21.40
N LYS A 31 2.44 -7.66 -22.26
CA LYS A 31 3.52 -6.73 -21.91
C LYS A 31 2.99 -5.35 -21.55
N LEU A 32 2.06 -4.80 -22.33
CA LEU A 32 1.45 -3.51 -22.04
C LEU A 32 0.68 -3.49 -20.71
N ALA A 33 -0.02 -4.57 -20.35
CA ALA A 33 -0.71 -4.67 -19.07
C ALA A 33 0.25 -4.82 -17.89
N SER A 34 1.40 -5.47 -18.08
CA SER A 34 2.45 -5.52 -17.04
C SER A 34 3.10 -4.15 -16.81
N GLU A 35 3.33 -3.38 -17.89
CA GLU A 35 3.96 -2.06 -17.83
C GLU A 35 3.01 -0.92 -17.40
N LYS A 36 1.78 -0.90 -17.92
CA LYS A 36 0.80 0.17 -17.66
C LYS A 36 -0.32 -0.22 -16.69
N GLY A 37 -0.54 -1.52 -16.48
CA GLY A 37 -1.74 -2.03 -15.80
C GLY A 37 -1.57 -2.33 -14.32
N GLN A 38 -0.44 -1.94 -13.72
CA GLN A 38 -0.26 -1.96 -12.26
C GLN A 38 -0.86 -0.70 -11.62
N SER A 39 -1.06 -0.73 -10.30
CA SER A 39 -1.78 0.27 -9.50
C SER A 39 -1.45 1.72 -9.87
N GLN A 40 -2.25 2.30 -10.77
CA GLN A 40 -2.19 3.71 -11.11
C GLN A 40 -3.22 4.42 -10.25
N LEU A 41 -2.76 4.87 -9.09
CA LEU A 41 -3.46 5.94 -8.39
C LEU A 41 -3.47 7.18 -9.31
N PRO A 42 -4.59 7.91 -9.39
CA PRO A 42 -4.66 9.17 -10.12
C PRO A 42 -3.52 10.12 -9.75
N ASP A 43 -3.06 10.94 -10.70
CA ASP A 43 -1.99 11.91 -10.45
C ASP A 43 -2.34 12.93 -9.35
N ASP A 44 -3.64 13.16 -9.11
CA ASP A 44 -4.13 14.06 -8.08
C ASP A 44 -4.29 13.43 -6.70
N ALA A 45 -4.11 12.10 -6.56
CA ALA A 45 -4.10 11.41 -5.27
C ALA A 45 -2.94 11.89 -4.39
N VAL A 46 -3.13 11.87 -3.07
CA VAL A 46 -2.17 12.45 -2.10
C VAL A 46 -0.81 11.74 -2.17
N SER A 47 -0.82 10.41 -2.19
CA SER A 47 0.37 9.57 -2.33
C SER A 47 1.05 9.71 -3.70
N SER A 48 0.29 9.89 -4.77
CA SER A 48 0.85 10.18 -6.10
C SER A 48 1.56 11.54 -6.12
N ARG A 49 0.96 12.58 -5.54
CA ARG A 49 1.60 13.90 -5.42
C ARG A 49 2.86 13.85 -4.58
N ALA A 50 2.85 13.11 -3.46
CA ALA A 50 4.03 12.84 -2.65
C ALA A 50 5.19 12.28 -3.50
N SER A 51 4.93 11.24 -4.28
CA SER A 51 5.92 10.67 -5.20
C SER A 51 6.38 11.65 -6.27
N GLN A 52 5.46 12.45 -6.85
CA GLN A 52 5.80 13.46 -7.87
C GLN A 52 6.65 14.62 -7.30
N ILE A 53 6.37 15.09 -6.09
CA ILE A 53 7.13 16.15 -5.43
C ILE A 53 8.59 15.70 -5.23
N LEU A 54 8.80 14.50 -4.69
CA LEU A 54 10.13 13.94 -4.51
C LEU A 54 10.85 13.74 -5.84
N LYS A 55 10.16 13.15 -6.83
CA LYS A 55 10.71 12.95 -8.17
C LYS A 55 11.17 14.26 -8.83
N ASN A 56 10.35 15.31 -8.75
CA ASN A 56 10.67 16.64 -9.29
C ASN A 56 11.85 17.31 -8.56
N ALA A 57 12.09 16.95 -7.31
CA ALA A 57 13.23 17.41 -6.52
C ALA A 57 14.54 16.65 -6.82
N GLY A 58 14.54 15.71 -7.76
CA GLY A 58 15.69 14.84 -8.04
C GLY A 58 15.77 13.60 -7.13
N GLU A 59 14.80 13.44 -6.23
CA GLU A 59 14.62 12.29 -5.33
C GLU A 59 13.80 11.18 -6.02
N ASP A 60 14.08 10.89 -7.30
CA ASP A 60 13.55 9.72 -8.02
C ASP A 60 14.26 8.42 -7.57
N SER A 61 14.43 8.28 -6.26
CA SER A 61 15.15 7.19 -5.61
C SER A 61 14.16 6.25 -4.94
N ASN A 62 14.28 4.97 -5.22
CA ASN A 62 13.61 3.93 -4.45
C ASN A 62 14.53 3.51 -3.32
N THR A 63 14.00 3.36 -2.11
CA THR A 63 14.72 2.71 -1.02
C THR A 63 14.39 1.23 -1.05
N ILE A 64 15.41 0.39 -1.26
CA ILE A 64 15.32 -1.05 -1.04
C ILE A 64 16.06 -1.40 0.23
N SER A 65 15.62 -2.46 0.90
CA SER A 65 16.17 -2.93 2.15
C SER A 65 16.88 -4.25 1.92
N MET A 66 18.21 -4.26 2.08
CA MET A 66 18.97 -5.51 2.18
C MET A 66 18.97 -5.97 3.64
N VAL A 67 18.57 -7.21 3.86
CA VAL A 67 18.44 -7.82 5.19
C VAL A 67 19.37 -9.01 5.25
N ILE A 68 20.33 -8.96 6.17
CA ILE A 68 21.31 -10.02 6.38
C ILE A 68 20.95 -10.73 7.68
N LYS A 69 20.69 -12.05 7.59
CA LYS A 69 20.46 -12.93 8.72
C LYS A 69 21.74 -13.71 9.04
N LEU A 70 22.16 -13.62 10.30
CA LEU A 70 23.34 -14.26 10.85
C LEU A 70 22.92 -15.43 11.75
N ASP A 71 23.69 -16.53 11.73
CA ASP A 71 23.44 -17.67 12.61
C ASP A 71 23.70 -17.32 14.09
N ASN A 72 24.74 -16.50 14.32
CA ASN A 72 25.16 -16.01 15.63
C ASN A 72 25.06 -14.48 15.70
N ALA A 73 25.08 -13.93 16.92
CA ALA A 73 25.12 -12.49 17.11
C ALA A 73 26.37 -11.89 16.43
N LEU A 74 26.22 -10.70 15.85
CA LEU A 74 27.28 -10.02 15.09
C LEU A 74 28.61 -10.00 15.85
N ASP A 75 29.64 -10.58 15.23
CA ASP A 75 31.03 -10.56 15.68
C ASP A 75 31.93 -9.77 14.70
N LYS A 76 33.22 -9.63 15.05
CA LYS A 76 34.18 -8.84 14.26
C LYS A 76 34.43 -9.39 12.85
N ASP A 77 34.23 -10.69 12.64
CA ASP A 77 34.47 -11.31 11.33
C ASP A 77 33.24 -11.13 10.43
N SER A 78 32.05 -11.31 11.00
CA SER A 78 30.77 -11.00 10.36
C SER A 78 30.66 -9.51 10.01
N GLU A 79 31.13 -8.61 10.89
CA GLU A 79 31.18 -7.17 10.65
C GLU A 79 32.07 -6.83 9.43
N LYS A 80 33.26 -7.42 9.32
CA LYS A 80 34.12 -7.27 8.12
C LYS A 80 33.48 -7.83 6.86
N GLN A 81 32.72 -8.91 6.99
CA GLN A 81 32.00 -9.51 5.86
C GLN A 81 30.86 -8.61 5.38
N ILE A 82 30.07 -8.06 6.30
CA ILE A 82 29.01 -7.09 5.99
C ILE A 82 29.59 -5.83 5.36
N GLN A 83 30.69 -5.28 5.90
CA GLN A 83 31.33 -4.11 5.30
C GLN A 83 31.79 -4.39 3.86
N LYS A 84 32.35 -5.57 3.58
CA LYS A 84 32.70 -5.95 2.19
C LYS A 84 31.49 -6.05 1.26
N ILE A 85 30.32 -6.46 1.78
CA ILE A 85 29.09 -6.51 1.00
C ILE A 85 28.60 -5.08 0.72
N ILE A 86 28.65 -4.19 1.72
CA ILE A 86 28.31 -2.76 1.58
C ILE A 86 29.22 -2.09 0.54
N ASP A 87 30.55 -2.23 0.66
CA ASP A 87 31.53 -1.65 -0.27
C ASP A 87 31.33 -2.12 -1.73
N LYS A 88 30.85 -3.35 -1.92
CA LYS A 88 30.50 -3.87 -3.25
C LYS A 88 29.19 -3.28 -3.74
N THR A 89 28.21 -3.15 -2.85
CA THR A 89 26.88 -2.61 -3.15
C THR A 89 26.97 -1.15 -3.56
N GLU A 90 27.77 -0.33 -2.87
CA GLU A 90 28.02 1.08 -3.24
C GLU A 90 28.60 1.24 -4.65
N LYS A 91 29.34 0.23 -5.15
CA LYS A 91 29.94 0.25 -6.50
C LYS A 91 28.97 -0.15 -7.59
N ILE A 92 27.78 -0.63 -7.24
CA ILE A 92 26.76 -1.03 -8.22
C ILE A 92 26.21 0.22 -8.90
N LYS A 93 26.24 0.24 -10.23
CA LYS A 93 25.72 1.35 -11.03
C LYS A 93 24.21 1.52 -10.78
N GLY A 94 23.82 2.69 -10.27
CA GLY A 94 22.43 3.03 -9.98
C GLY A 94 22.12 3.08 -8.47
N VAL A 95 23.01 2.58 -7.62
CA VAL A 95 23.02 2.85 -6.18
C VAL A 95 23.51 4.28 -5.96
N LYS A 96 22.72 5.10 -5.26
CA LYS A 96 23.04 6.48 -4.91
C LYS A 96 23.70 6.56 -3.53
N ASP A 97 23.17 5.81 -2.57
CA ASP A 97 23.58 5.84 -1.17
C ASP A 97 23.32 4.48 -0.50
N VAL A 98 24.14 4.12 0.50
CA VAL A 98 23.96 2.94 1.32
C VAL A 98 24.11 3.34 2.78
N THR A 99 23.05 3.15 3.57
CA THR A 99 23.11 3.46 5.00
C THR A 99 23.73 2.28 5.75
N THR A 100 24.92 2.48 6.32
CA THR A 100 25.63 1.43 7.06
C THR A 100 25.21 1.36 8.53
N PRO A 101 24.88 0.17 9.06
CA PRO A 101 24.67 -0.05 10.48
C PRO A 101 26.00 -0.12 11.27
N LEU A 102 27.15 -0.16 10.58
CA LEU A 102 28.48 -0.30 11.18
C LEU A 102 29.08 1.07 11.54
N THR A 103 28.32 1.89 12.25
CA THR A 103 28.72 3.23 12.71
C THR A 103 29.02 3.22 14.21
N ASP A 104 29.83 4.15 14.71
CA ASP A 104 30.05 4.34 16.16
C ASP A 104 28.81 4.91 16.88
N ASP A 105 27.85 5.41 16.12
CA ASP A 105 26.55 5.89 16.62
C ASP A 105 25.68 4.71 17.07
N GLN A 106 25.44 4.62 18.38
CA GLN A 106 24.70 3.52 18.99
C GLN A 106 23.21 3.56 18.65
N ASP A 107 22.66 4.75 18.39
CA ASP A 107 21.24 4.93 18.11
C ASP A 107 20.93 4.47 16.69
N VAL A 108 21.76 4.84 15.71
CA VAL A 108 21.68 4.33 14.34
C VAL A 108 21.82 2.80 14.31
N ARG A 109 22.74 2.23 15.11
CA ARG A 109 22.87 0.77 15.26
C ARG A 109 21.59 0.13 15.78
N ASN A 110 20.99 0.70 16.82
CA ASN A 110 19.77 0.15 17.44
C ASN A 110 18.56 0.18 16.49
N GLN A 111 18.53 1.10 15.53
CA GLN A 111 17.47 1.16 14.53
C GLN A 111 17.62 0.12 13.42
N LEU A 112 18.85 -0.16 13.00
CA LEU A 112 19.16 -0.99 11.84
C LEU A 112 19.57 -2.43 12.22
N MET A 113 19.62 -2.75 13.51
CA MET A 113 19.95 -4.10 14.00
C MET A 113 18.91 -4.62 14.98
N SER A 114 18.61 -5.91 14.90
CA SER A 114 17.74 -6.56 15.87
C SER A 114 18.37 -6.55 17.27
N LYS A 115 17.54 -6.63 18.31
CA LYS A 115 17.99 -6.64 19.72
C LYS A 115 19.00 -7.76 20.02
N ASP A 116 18.87 -8.90 19.35
CA ASP A 116 19.78 -10.05 19.46
C ASP A 116 21.02 -9.96 18.54
N LYS A 117 21.12 -8.89 17.75
CA LYS A 117 22.20 -8.62 16.77
C LYS A 117 22.36 -9.71 15.70
N LYS A 118 21.31 -10.48 15.42
CA LYS A 118 21.32 -11.53 14.39
C LYS A 118 20.73 -11.10 13.06
N THR A 119 19.96 -10.02 13.03
CA THR A 119 19.39 -9.46 11.80
C THR A 119 19.92 -8.05 11.62
N VAL A 120 20.50 -7.81 10.45
CA VAL A 120 21.10 -6.53 10.07
C VAL A 120 20.35 -5.98 8.86
N LEU A 121 19.79 -4.80 9.01
CA LEU A 121 19.13 -4.04 7.95
C LEU A 121 20.11 -3.04 7.34
N VAL A 122 20.21 -3.06 6.03
CA VAL A 122 21.02 -2.15 5.24
C VAL A 122 20.11 -1.48 4.22
N PRO A 123 19.60 -0.27 4.50
CA PRO A 123 18.88 0.54 3.53
C PRO A 123 19.80 0.92 2.37
N VAL A 124 19.32 0.74 1.14
CA VAL A 124 20.03 1.05 -0.09
C VAL A 124 19.14 1.96 -0.94
N THR A 125 19.63 3.15 -1.21
CA THR A 125 18.95 4.12 -2.08
C THR A 125 19.36 3.87 -3.52
N VAL A 126 18.42 3.49 -4.37
CA VAL A 126 18.64 3.13 -5.78
C VAL A 126 17.84 4.03 -6.70
N SER A 127 18.26 4.14 -7.96
CA SER A 127 17.61 4.98 -8.96
C SER A 127 17.10 4.18 -10.16
N GLY A 128 15.94 4.57 -10.70
CA GLY A 128 15.35 4.00 -11.91
C GLY A 128 14.03 3.27 -11.68
N SER A 129 13.49 2.74 -12.78
CA SER A 129 12.23 1.97 -12.81
C SER A 129 12.34 0.64 -12.05
N ASP A 130 11.20 0.03 -11.73
CA ASP A 130 11.14 -1.25 -11.00
C ASP A 130 12.00 -2.35 -11.67
N GLU A 131 11.98 -2.46 -13.00
CA GLU A 131 12.85 -3.40 -13.74
C GLU A 131 14.36 -3.13 -13.56
N LYS A 132 14.76 -1.85 -13.40
CA LYS A 132 16.15 -1.49 -13.10
C LYS A 132 16.49 -1.81 -11.65
N VAL A 133 15.56 -1.55 -10.73
CA VAL A 133 15.69 -1.89 -9.30
C VAL A 133 15.86 -3.39 -9.12
N GLU A 134 15.10 -4.22 -9.85
CA GLU A 134 15.24 -5.68 -9.86
C GLU A 134 16.64 -6.11 -10.33
N LYS A 135 17.17 -5.49 -11.40
CA LYS A 135 18.54 -5.76 -11.88
C LYS A 135 19.59 -5.39 -10.83
N ILE A 136 19.41 -4.27 -10.13
CA ILE A 136 20.31 -3.87 -9.04
C ILE A 136 20.22 -4.87 -7.89
N ALA A 137 19.02 -5.30 -7.48
CA ALA A 137 18.84 -6.30 -6.43
C ALA A 137 19.51 -7.64 -6.79
N ASN A 138 19.42 -8.08 -8.05
CA ASN A 138 20.13 -9.26 -8.54
C ASN A 138 21.67 -9.10 -8.45
N GLN A 139 22.21 -7.92 -8.76
CA GLN A 139 23.64 -7.62 -8.58
C GLN A 139 24.07 -7.56 -7.11
N ILE A 140 23.18 -7.13 -6.22
CA ILE A 140 23.40 -7.21 -4.76
C ILE A 140 23.49 -8.68 -4.34
N TYR A 141 22.57 -9.54 -4.79
CA TYR A 141 22.64 -10.98 -4.52
C TYR A 141 23.95 -11.61 -5.01
N ASP A 142 24.44 -11.23 -6.19
CA ASP A 142 25.72 -11.71 -6.71
C ASP A 142 26.93 -11.23 -5.89
N SER A 143 26.78 -10.13 -5.15
CA SER A 143 27.82 -9.55 -4.29
C SER A 143 27.88 -10.22 -2.91
N VAL A 144 26.80 -10.87 -2.49
CA VAL A 144 26.66 -11.58 -1.21
C VAL A 144 27.28 -12.99 -1.31
N PRO A 145 28.14 -13.41 -0.36
CA PRO A 145 28.66 -14.76 -0.30
C PRO A 145 27.57 -15.83 -0.16
N LYS A 146 27.77 -17.01 -0.77
CA LYS A 146 26.75 -18.09 -0.81
C LYS A 146 26.40 -18.69 0.56
N ASP A 147 27.29 -18.56 1.52
CA ASP A 147 27.14 -18.97 2.91
C ASP A 147 26.41 -17.93 3.77
N THR A 148 26.13 -16.73 3.23
CA THR A 148 25.40 -15.67 3.94
C THR A 148 23.93 -15.68 3.52
N THR A 149 23.03 -15.75 4.50
CA THR A 149 21.59 -15.60 4.23
C THR A 149 21.26 -14.11 4.12
N ALA A 150 21.02 -13.62 2.91
CA ALA A 150 20.56 -12.26 2.66
C ALA A 150 19.31 -12.23 1.78
N TYR A 151 18.44 -11.27 2.05
CA TYR A 151 17.27 -10.95 1.25
C TYR A 151 17.29 -9.47 0.89
N VAL A 152 16.72 -9.12 -0.26
CA VAL A 152 16.53 -7.73 -0.69
C VAL A 152 15.04 -7.56 -0.90
N THR A 153 14.46 -6.56 -0.24
CA THR A 153 13.04 -6.25 -0.31
C THR A 153 12.82 -4.76 -0.54
N GLY A 154 11.59 -4.37 -0.81
CA GLY A 154 11.20 -3.00 -1.15
C GLY A 154 9.95 -3.00 -2.02
N ALA A 155 9.20 -1.90 -2.03
CA ALA A 155 7.92 -1.79 -2.72
C ALA A 155 8.07 -2.13 -4.23
N SER A 156 9.10 -1.60 -4.89
CA SER A 156 9.41 -1.91 -6.30
C SER A 156 9.64 -3.40 -6.57
N LEU A 157 10.33 -4.11 -5.68
CA LEU A 157 10.60 -5.54 -5.85
C LEU A 157 9.36 -6.39 -5.62
N ILE A 158 8.54 -6.04 -4.63
CA ILE A 158 7.27 -6.71 -4.36
C ILE A 158 6.31 -6.53 -5.54
N ASN A 159 6.20 -5.31 -6.07
CA ASN A 159 5.38 -5.03 -7.26
C ASN A 159 5.85 -5.80 -8.49
N GLN A 160 7.17 -5.90 -8.69
CA GLN A 160 7.75 -6.67 -9.80
C GLN A 160 7.49 -8.18 -9.64
N ASP A 161 7.63 -8.72 -8.43
CA ASP A 161 7.32 -10.13 -8.13
C ASP A 161 5.82 -10.41 -8.34
N PHE A 162 4.94 -9.49 -7.95
CA PHE A 162 3.50 -9.55 -8.23
C PHE A 162 3.20 -9.56 -9.74
N ALA A 163 3.87 -8.71 -10.51
CA ALA A 163 3.72 -8.65 -11.96
C ALA A 163 4.14 -9.96 -12.64
N HIS A 164 5.28 -10.52 -12.24
CA HIS A 164 5.77 -11.80 -12.74
C HIS A 164 4.85 -12.96 -12.34
N SER A 165 4.44 -13.04 -11.08
CA SER A 165 3.48 -14.05 -10.60
C SER A 165 2.18 -13.97 -11.40
N SER A 166 1.67 -12.75 -11.63
CA SER A 166 0.45 -12.52 -12.41
C SER A 166 0.57 -12.96 -13.87
N GLU A 167 1.70 -12.67 -14.53
CA GLU A 167 1.94 -13.10 -15.91
C GLU A 167 2.05 -14.63 -16.02
N GLU A 168 2.79 -15.27 -15.11
CA GLU A 168 2.89 -16.73 -15.05
C GLU A 168 1.54 -17.38 -14.74
N GLY A 169 0.80 -16.82 -13.80
CA GLY A 169 -0.54 -17.28 -13.40
C GLY A 169 -1.54 -17.19 -14.54
N LEU A 170 -1.48 -16.12 -15.34
CA LEU A 170 -2.27 -15.98 -16.56
C LEU A 170 -1.95 -17.09 -17.57
N LYS A 171 -0.67 -17.31 -17.88
CA LYS A 171 -0.24 -18.36 -18.82
C LYS A 171 -0.70 -19.74 -18.36
N LYS A 172 -0.52 -20.07 -17.07
CA LYS A 172 -1.00 -21.33 -16.48
C LYS A 172 -2.51 -21.47 -16.64
N THR A 173 -3.27 -20.43 -16.28
CA THR A 173 -4.74 -20.39 -16.37
C THR A 173 -5.21 -20.64 -17.80
N GLU A 174 -4.60 -20.01 -18.81
CA GLU A 174 -5.00 -20.16 -20.22
C GLU A 174 -4.89 -21.63 -20.68
N PHE A 175 -3.74 -22.27 -20.45
CA PHE A 175 -3.55 -23.68 -20.82
C PHE A 175 -4.52 -24.60 -20.09
N ILE A 176 -4.67 -24.44 -18.77
CA ILE A 176 -5.56 -25.27 -17.95
C ILE A 176 -7.01 -25.11 -18.41
N THR A 177 -7.45 -23.88 -18.69
CA THR A 177 -8.80 -23.57 -19.16
C THR A 177 -9.12 -24.30 -20.47
N ILE A 178 -8.21 -24.26 -21.44
CA ILE A 178 -8.42 -24.92 -22.75
C ILE A 178 -8.60 -26.43 -22.57
N PHE A 179 -7.73 -27.09 -21.79
CA PHE A 179 -7.82 -28.54 -21.57
C PHE A 179 -9.06 -28.92 -20.75
N LEU A 180 -9.40 -28.13 -19.73
CA LEU A 180 -10.58 -28.37 -18.90
C LEU A 180 -11.86 -28.25 -19.73
N ILE A 181 -12.00 -27.17 -20.49
CA ILE A 181 -13.16 -26.95 -21.37
C ILE A 181 -13.25 -28.04 -22.42
N LEU A 182 -12.13 -28.43 -23.04
CA LEU A 182 -12.10 -29.55 -23.98
C LEU A 182 -12.63 -30.84 -23.34
N GLY A 183 -12.14 -31.19 -22.15
CA GLY A 183 -12.58 -32.37 -21.40
C GLY A 183 -14.07 -32.32 -21.05
N LEU A 184 -14.55 -31.16 -20.60
CA LEU A 184 -15.94 -30.96 -20.24
C LEU A 184 -16.87 -31.00 -21.46
N LEU A 185 -16.47 -30.39 -22.57
CA LEU A 185 -17.21 -30.43 -23.83
C LEU A 185 -17.26 -31.85 -24.41
N LEU A 186 -16.17 -32.62 -24.33
CA LEU A 186 -16.15 -34.04 -24.71
C LEU A 186 -17.19 -34.84 -23.90
N LEU A 187 -17.28 -34.56 -22.59
CA LEU A 187 -18.27 -35.17 -21.70
C LEU A 187 -19.70 -34.79 -22.08
N VAL A 188 -19.96 -33.49 -22.28
CA VAL A 188 -21.30 -32.95 -22.57
C VAL A 188 -21.84 -33.43 -23.92
N PHE A 189 -21.06 -33.31 -24.99
CA PHE A 189 -21.53 -33.67 -26.33
C PHE A 189 -21.43 -35.15 -26.65
N ARG A 190 -20.57 -35.90 -25.93
CA ARG A 190 -20.20 -37.29 -26.28
C ARG A 190 -19.80 -37.40 -27.76
N SER A 191 -19.17 -36.35 -28.28
CA SER A 191 -18.69 -36.23 -29.66
C SER A 191 -17.23 -35.79 -29.64
N VAL A 192 -16.45 -36.32 -30.58
CA VAL A 192 -15.03 -35.97 -30.70
C VAL A 192 -14.85 -34.65 -31.46
N VAL A 193 -15.70 -34.37 -32.46
CA VAL A 193 -15.53 -33.21 -33.34
C VAL A 193 -16.16 -31.95 -32.75
N THR A 194 -17.35 -32.06 -32.14
CA THR A 194 -18.10 -30.91 -31.62
C THR A 194 -17.26 -30.01 -30.70
N PRO A 195 -16.49 -30.52 -29.72
CA PRO A 195 -15.72 -29.71 -28.77
C PRO A 195 -14.66 -28.79 -29.38
N PHE A 196 -14.06 -29.17 -30.52
CA PHE A 196 -13.03 -28.35 -31.16
C PHE A 196 -13.60 -27.08 -31.80
N ILE A 197 -14.89 -27.08 -32.17
CA ILE A 197 -15.51 -25.93 -32.82
C ILE A 197 -15.64 -24.74 -31.86
N PRO A 198 -16.25 -24.86 -30.67
CA PRO A 198 -16.26 -23.77 -29.68
C PRO A 198 -14.86 -23.26 -29.34
N ILE A 199 -13.89 -24.16 -29.11
CA ILE A 199 -12.52 -23.77 -28.76
C ILE A 199 -11.87 -22.97 -29.88
N LEU A 200 -12.04 -23.37 -31.14
CA LEU A 200 -11.50 -22.62 -32.29
C LEU A 200 -12.18 -21.25 -32.43
N ILE A 201 -13.51 -21.20 -32.31
CA ILE A 201 -14.29 -19.96 -32.41
C ILE A 201 -13.87 -18.97 -31.33
N VAL A 202 -13.79 -19.42 -30.07
CA VAL A 202 -13.37 -18.59 -28.95
C VAL A 202 -11.89 -18.23 -29.07
N GLY A 203 -11.02 -19.16 -29.47
CA GLY A 203 -9.59 -18.89 -29.65
C GLY A 203 -9.33 -17.78 -30.68
N ILE A 204 -9.99 -17.84 -31.85
CA ILE A 204 -9.91 -16.76 -32.85
C ILE A 204 -10.46 -15.45 -32.29
N THR A 205 -11.57 -15.50 -31.56
CA THR A 205 -12.17 -14.33 -30.90
C THR A 205 -11.19 -13.69 -29.93
N TYR A 206 -10.54 -14.49 -29.08
CA TYR A 206 -9.54 -14.06 -28.11
C TYR A 206 -8.34 -13.38 -28.78
N LEU A 207 -7.78 -14.00 -29.83
CA LEU A 207 -6.64 -13.44 -30.57
C LEU A 207 -6.97 -12.08 -31.19
N ILE A 208 -8.13 -11.96 -31.85
CA ILE A 208 -8.58 -10.68 -32.40
C ILE A 208 -8.80 -9.65 -31.29
N SER A 209 -9.43 -10.06 -30.18
CA SER A 209 -9.72 -9.17 -29.04
C SER A 209 -8.45 -8.64 -28.40
N GLN A 210 -7.45 -9.51 -28.19
CA GLN A 210 -6.14 -9.09 -27.67
C GLN A 210 -5.47 -8.09 -28.60
N SER A 211 -5.43 -8.36 -29.90
CA SER A 211 -4.81 -7.45 -30.87
C SER A 211 -5.50 -6.09 -30.92
N LEU A 212 -6.85 -6.07 -30.91
CA LEU A 212 -7.61 -4.82 -30.89
C LEU A 212 -7.36 -4.03 -29.61
N LEU A 213 -7.38 -4.69 -28.45
CA LEU A 213 -7.05 -4.03 -27.19
C LEU A 213 -5.61 -3.49 -27.20
N GLY A 214 -4.64 -4.25 -27.72
CA GLY A 214 -3.25 -3.79 -27.80
C GLY A 214 -3.12 -2.52 -28.64
N ILE A 215 -3.88 -2.42 -29.73
CA ILE A 215 -3.95 -1.21 -30.57
C ILE A 215 -4.62 -0.06 -29.81
N LEU A 216 -5.73 -0.31 -29.11
CA LEU A 216 -6.45 0.70 -28.34
C LEU A 216 -5.59 1.28 -27.20
N VAL A 217 -4.92 0.42 -26.44
CA VAL A 217 -4.03 0.82 -25.34
C VAL A 217 -2.88 1.69 -25.84
N LYS A 218 -2.31 1.36 -27.01
CA LYS A 218 -1.19 2.12 -27.58
C LYS A 218 -1.63 3.46 -28.19
N ASN A 219 -2.78 3.50 -28.86
CA ASN A 219 -3.14 4.64 -29.72
C ASN A 219 -4.07 5.65 -29.06
N VAL A 220 -4.93 5.22 -28.13
CA VAL A 220 -5.94 6.08 -27.49
C VAL A 220 -5.91 5.99 -25.95
N ASP A 221 -4.81 5.47 -25.40
CA ASP A 221 -4.59 5.27 -23.96
C ASP A 221 -5.74 4.55 -23.25
N PHE A 222 -6.27 3.52 -23.91
CA PHE A 222 -7.35 2.71 -23.38
C PHE A 222 -6.93 2.05 -22.05
N PRO A 223 -7.80 2.06 -21.01
CA PRO A 223 -7.45 1.52 -19.69
C PRO A 223 -7.21 0.01 -19.77
N ILE A 224 -6.15 -0.46 -19.13
CA ILE A 224 -5.76 -1.87 -19.13
C ILE A 224 -5.25 -2.28 -17.75
N SER A 225 -5.51 -3.53 -17.39
CA SER A 225 -4.97 -4.18 -16.19
C SER A 225 -4.63 -5.64 -16.50
N THR A 226 -3.79 -6.26 -15.67
CA THR A 226 -3.53 -7.71 -15.72
C THR A 226 -4.84 -8.50 -15.50
N PHE A 227 -5.72 -8.01 -14.61
CA PHE A 227 -7.05 -8.57 -14.38
C PHE A 227 -7.92 -8.61 -15.64
N THR A 228 -7.91 -7.54 -16.44
CA THR A 228 -8.69 -7.47 -17.69
C THR A 228 -8.35 -8.64 -18.62
N GLN A 229 -7.07 -9.00 -18.72
CA GLN A 229 -6.65 -10.10 -19.58
C GLN A 229 -7.13 -11.45 -19.07
N THR A 230 -6.97 -11.70 -17.77
CA THR A 230 -7.39 -12.95 -17.16
C THR A 230 -8.90 -13.14 -17.30
N PHE A 231 -9.68 -12.09 -17.02
CA PHE A 231 -11.13 -12.15 -17.17
C PHE A 231 -11.57 -12.19 -18.63
N LEU A 232 -10.86 -11.55 -19.55
CA LEU A 232 -11.12 -11.69 -20.99
C LEU A 232 -11.04 -13.16 -21.43
N VAL A 233 -10.01 -13.90 -20.99
CA VAL A 233 -9.91 -15.34 -21.25
C VAL A 233 -11.10 -16.07 -20.63
N ALA A 234 -11.30 -15.96 -19.30
CA ALA A 234 -12.33 -16.71 -18.60
C ALA A 234 -13.75 -16.46 -19.16
N ILE A 235 -14.07 -15.21 -19.50
CA ILE A 235 -15.40 -14.82 -19.99
C ILE A 235 -15.61 -15.22 -21.44
N LEU A 236 -14.63 -15.01 -22.32
CA LEU A 236 -14.75 -15.44 -23.72
C LEU A 236 -14.88 -16.95 -23.83
N PHE A 237 -14.09 -17.69 -23.05
CA PHE A 237 -14.17 -19.14 -22.99
C PHE A 237 -15.43 -19.65 -22.31
N GLY A 238 -15.92 -18.98 -21.27
CA GLY A 238 -17.17 -19.32 -20.63
C GLY A 238 -18.39 -19.05 -21.53
N ILE A 239 -18.67 -17.77 -21.78
CA ILE A 239 -19.84 -17.32 -22.55
C ILE A 239 -19.76 -17.81 -24.00
N GLY A 240 -18.60 -17.67 -24.64
CA GLY A 240 -18.45 -18.04 -26.05
C GLY A 240 -18.62 -19.52 -26.30
N THR A 241 -18.16 -20.37 -25.37
CA THR A 241 -18.41 -21.81 -25.44
C THR A 241 -19.88 -22.11 -25.23
N ASP A 242 -20.53 -21.52 -24.23
CA ASP A 242 -21.95 -21.73 -23.95
C ASP A 242 -22.83 -21.32 -25.15
N TYR A 243 -22.55 -20.15 -25.72
CA TYR A 243 -23.24 -19.66 -26.91
C TYR A 243 -23.07 -20.58 -28.13
N CYS A 244 -21.86 -21.12 -28.34
CA CYS A 244 -21.66 -22.15 -29.35
C CYS A 244 -22.49 -23.39 -29.05
N ILE A 245 -22.54 -23.85 -27.79
CA ILE A 245 -23.30 -25.03 -27.38
C ILE A 245 -24.79 -24.86 -27.70
N LEU A 246 -25.39 -23.75 -27.31
CA LEU A 246 -26.80 -23.48 -27.53
C LEU A 246 -27.16 -23.51 -29.02
N LEU A 247 -26.33 -22.88 -29.87
CA LEU A 247 -26.53 -22.89 -31.31
C LEU A 247 -26.31 -24.26 -31.94
N LEU A 248 -25.29 -24.99 -31.50
CA LEU A 248 -25.00 -26.34 -32.00
C LEU A 248 -26.06 -27.35 -31.56
N ASN A 249 -26.59 -27.22 -30.34
CA ASN A 249 -27.70 -28.04 -29.86
C ASN A 249 -28.97 -27.76 -30.65
N ARG A 250 -29.30 -26.48 -30.88
CA ARG A 250 -30.45 -26.13 -31.70
C ARG A 250 -30.29 -26.63 -33.14
N PHE A 251 -29.10 -26.52 -33.71
CA PHE A 251 -28.80 -27.06 -35.03
C PHE A 251 -28.93 -28.59 -35.09
N ARG A 252 -28.48 -29.29 -34.05
CA ARG A 252 -28.66 -30.73 -33.90
C ARG A 252 -30.14 -31.13 -33.85
N GLU A 253 -30.96 -30.35 -33.15
CA GLU A 253 -32.41 -30.51 -33.07
C GLU A 253 -33.08 -30.33 -34.44
N GLU A 254 -32.68 -29.30 -35.20
CA GLU A 254 -33.24 -29.08 -36.55
C GLU A 254 -32.81 -30.15 -37.56
N LEU A 255 -31.57 -30.65 -37.49
CA LEU A 255 -31.14 -31.81 -38.28
C LEU A 255 -31.94 -33.06 -37.94
N ALA A 256 -32.24 -33.27 -36.65
CA ALA A 256 -33.07 -34.37 -36.17
C ALA A 256 -34.51 -34.29 -36.67
N ASN A 257 -35.04 -33.07 -36.86
CA ASN A 257 -36.37 -32.81 -37.41
C ASN A 257 -36.42 -32.99 -38.95
N GLY A 258 -35.32 -33.41 -39.59
CA GLY A 258 -35.26 -33.71 -41.02
C GLY A 258 -34.89 -32.53 -41.91
N HIS A 259 -34.54 -31.37 -41.35
CA HIS A 259 -34.05 -30.24 -42.14
C HIS A 259 -32.65 -30.52 -42.70
N ASP A 260 -32.37 -30.01 -43.91
CA ASP A 260 -31.02 -30.09 -44.47
C ASP A 260 -30.05 -29.17 -43.70
N LYS A 261 -28.73 -29.37 -43.86
CA LYS A 261 -27.73 -28.61 -43.09
C LYS A 261 -27.79 -27.10 -43.30
N VAL A 262 -28.25 -26.61 -44.45
CA VAL A 262 -28.38 -25.17 -44.72
C VAL A 262 -29.62 -24.60 -44.03
N GLU A 263 -30.77 -25.25 -44.20
CA GLU A 263 -32.03 -24.89 -43.58
C GLU A 263 -31.95 -25.00 -42.06
N ALA A 264 -31.41 -26.10 -41.54
CA ALA A 264 -31.17 -26.29 -40.11
C ALA A 264 -30.32 -25.16 -39.52
N THR A 265 -29.26 -24.73 -40.23
CA THR A 265 -28.44 -23.58 -39.79
C THR A 265 -29.27 -22.30 -39.77
N ILE A 266 -30.01 -21.99 -40.84
CA ILE A 266 -30.82 -20.77 -40.91
C ILE A 266 -31.89 -20.74 -39.82
N THR A 267 -32.57 -21.86 -39.57
CA THR A 267 -33.61 -21.98 -38.56
C THR A 267 -33.03 -21.85 -37.15
N ALA A 268 -31.90 -22.50 -36.86
CA ALA A 268 -31.23 -22.39 -35.56
C ALA A 268 -30.87 -20.94 -35.20
N TYR A 269 -30.38 -20.15 -36.17
CA TYR A 269 -30.09 -18.73 -35.93
C TYR A 269 -31.34 -17.84 -35.86
N ARG A 270 -32.44 -18.24 -36.50
CA ARG A 270 -33.71 -17.49 -36.44
C ARG A 270 -34.40 -17.65 -35.09
N THR A 271 -34.24 -18.81 -34.45
CA THR A 271 -34.80 -19.10 -33.12
C THR A 271 -33.74 -18.82 -32.04
N ALA A 272 -32.88 -19.78 -31.73
CA ALA A 272 -31.89 -19.69 -30.65
C ALA A 272 -30.89 -18.55 -30.86
N GLY A 273 -30.48 -18.29 -32.11
CA GLY A 273 -29.56 -17.18 -32.41
C GLY A 273 -30.13 -15.81 -32.08
N ARG A 274 -31.45 -15.61 -32.12
CA ARG A 274 -32.06 -14.33 -31.74
C ARG A 274 -31.92 -14.09 -30.23
N THR A 275 -32.29 -15.07 -29.42
CA THR A 275 -32.17 -15.00 -27.95
C THR A 275 -30.71 -14.83 -27.52
N LEU A 276 -29.79 -15.52 -28.19
CA LEU A 276 -28.35 -15.41 -27.92
C LEU A 276 -27.77 -14.05 -28.29
N PHE A 277 -28.15 -13.48 -29.44
CA PHE A 277 -27.73 -12.12 -29.83
C PHE A 277 -28.18 -11.08 -28.79
N ILE A 278 -29.41 -11.24 -28.32
CA ILE A 278 -30.02 -10.46 -27.26
C ILE A 278 -29.21 -10.57 -25.95
N SER A 279 -28.92 -11.81 -25.53
CA SER A 279 -28.17 -12.08 -24.31
C SER A 279 -26.78 -11.45 -24.39
N GLY A 280 -26.06 -11.72 -25.48
CA GLY A 280 -24.71 -11.17 -25.64
C GLY A 280 -24.66 -9.65 -25.78
N ILE A 281 -25.72 -9.01 -26.31
CA ILE A 281 -25.83 -7.54 -26.26
C ILE A 281 -26.03 -7.04 -24.82
N ALA A 282 -26.83 -7.73 -24.01
CA ALA A 282 -26.99 -7.37 -22.61
C ALA A 282 -25.65 -7.48 -21.85
N VAL A 283 -24.90 -8.56 -22.08
CA VAL A 283 -23.53 -8.74 -21.56
C VAL A 283 -22.61 -7.62 -22.05
N PHE A 284 -22.59 -7.34 -23.35
CA PHE A 284 -21.78 -6.28 -23.95
C PHE A 284 -22.07 -4.93 -23.31
N ILE A 285 -23.35 -4.56 -23.15
CA ILE A 285 -23.75 -3.29 -22.54
C ILE A 285 -23.41 -3.27 -21.05
N GLY A 286 -23.57 -4.38 -20.34
CA GLY A 286 -23.17 -4.51 -18.94
C GLY A 286 -21.69 -4.14 -18.74
N PHE A 287 -20.80 -4.76 -19.52
CA PHE A 287 -19.37 -4.42 -19.46
C PHE A 287 -19.05 -3.04 -20.04
N ALA A 288 -19.74 -2.59 -21.10
CA ALA A 288 -19.50 -1.27 -21.69
C ALA A 288 -19.91 -0.13 -20.74
N ALA A 289 -20.94 -0.32 -19.91
CA ALA A 289 -21.37 0.64 -18.90
C ALA A 289 -20.29 0.91 -17.84
N ILE A 290 -19.33 -0.01 -17.66
CA ILE A 290 -18.18 0.19 -16.78
C ILE A 290 -17.26 1.30 -17.31
N GLY A 291 -17.39 1.72 -18.57
CA GLY A 291 -16.60 2.83 -19.12
C GLY A 291 -16.81 4.17 -18.41
N PHE A 292 -17.88 4.29 -17.62
CA PHE A 292 -18.15 5.43 -16.75
C PHE A 292 -17.49 5.33 -15.35
N ALA A 293 -16.76 4.24 -15.06
CA ALA A 293 -15.87 4.15 -13.91
C ALA A 293 -14.76 5.21 -14.02
N LYS A 294 -14.36 5.78 -12.89
CA LYS A 294 -13.27 6.78 -12.83
C LYS A 294 -11.97 6.13 -12.43
N PHE A 295 -12.04 5.03 -11.69
CA PHE A 295 -10.86 4.29 -11.28
C PHE A 295 -10.39 3.40 -12.42
N ALA A 296 -9.15 3.62 -12.89
CA ALA A 296 -8.64 3.01 -14.12
C ALA A 296 -8.67 1.47 -14.09
N ILE A 297 -8.40 0.85 -12.94
CA ILE A 297 -8.45 -0.61 -12.80
C ILE A 297 -9.89 -1.12 -13.00
N PHE A 298 -10.90 -0.45 -12.44
CA PHE A 298 -12.29 -0.83 -12.67
C PHE A 298 -12.71 -0.55 -14.11
N GLN A 299 -12.35 0.61 -14.64
CA GLN A 299 -12.62 1.00 -16.03
C GLN A 299 -12.03 0.02 -17.04
N SER A 300 -10.88 -0.59 -16.73
CA SER A 300 -10.22 -1.57 -17.60
C SER A 300 -11.10 -2.79 -17.95
N ALA A 301 -12.11 -3.11 -17.13
CA ALA A 301 -13.07 -4.18 -17.43
C ALA A 301 -13.90 -3.93 -18.71
N VAL A 302 -13.95 -2.69 -19.24
CA VAL A 302 -14.51 -2.40 -20.58
C VAL A 302 -13.78 -3.16 -21.68
N GLY A 303 -12.52 -3.54 -21.46
CA GLY A 303 -11.78 -4.39 -22.40
C GLY A 303 -12.48 -5.74 -22.65
N VAL A 304 -13.19 -6.26 -21.65
CA VAL A 304 -14.03 -7.46 -21.81
C VAL A 304 -15.22 -7.19 -22.75
N ALA A 305 -15.81 -6.00 -22.73
CA ALA A 305 -16.88 -5.63 -23.67
C ALA A 305 -16.38 -5.68 -25.12
N VAL A 306 -15.16 -5.23 -25.40
CA VAL A 306 -14.53 -5.36 -26.72
C VAL A 306 -14.48 -6.84 -27.12
N GLY A 307 -14.04 -7.71 -26.20
CA GLY A 307 -14.05 -9.15 -26.39
C GLY A 307 -15.42 -9.71 -26.75
N VAL A 308 -16.44 -9.40 -25.95
CA VAL A 308 -17.83 -9.87 -26.17
C VAL A 308 -18.39 -9.34 -27.50
N GLY A 309 -18.06 -8.11 -27.88
CA GLY A 309 -18.42 -7.55 -29.19
C GLY A 309 -17.81 -8.34 -30.35
N VAL A 310 -16.52 -8.66 -30.26
CA VAL A 310 -15.84 -9.53 -31.25
C VAL A 310 -16.46 -10.93 -31.25
N LEU A 311 -16.76 -11.49 -30.08
CA LEU A 311 -17.40 -12.80 -29.93
C LEU A 311 -18.72 -12.86 -30.70
N LEU A 312 -19.59 -11.86 -30.53
CA LEU A 312 -20.85 -11.77 -31.27
C LEU A 312 -20.63 -11.72 -32.79
N VAL A 313 -19.62 -10.98 -33.26
CA VAL A 313 -19.30 -10.95 -34.69
C VAL A 313 -18.84 -12.32 -35.19
N ILE A 314 -17.92 -12.98 -34.48
CA ILE A 314 -17.37 -14.29 -34.89
C ILE A 314 -18.42 -15.39 -34.80
N LEU A 315 -19.26 -15.39 -33.76
CA LEU A 315 -20.37 -16.35 -33.62
C LEU A 315 -21.33 -16.28 -34.79
N PHE A 316 -21.68 -15.09 -35.28
CA PHE A 316 -22.66 -14.95 -36.36
C PHE A 316 -22.03 -15.06 -37.76
N THR A 317 -20.71 -15.06 -37.88
CA THR A 317 -19.99 -15.13 -39.17
C THR A 317 -19.27 -16.46 -39.38
N LEU A 318 -18.48 -16.92 -38.42
CA LEU A 318 -17.59 -18.08 -38.56
C LEU A 318 -18.25 -19.39 -38.11
N LEU A 319 -19.03 -19.42 -37.03
CA LEU A 319 -19.71 -20.65 -36.59
C LEU A 319 -20.65 -21.27 -37.68
N PRO A 320 -21.43 -20.48 -38.45
CA PRO A 320 -22.26 -21.03 -39.54
C PRO A 320 -21.46 -21.79 -40.61
N LEU A 321 -20.17 -21.44 -40.83
CA LEU A 321 -19.29 -22.17 -41.75
C LEU A 321 -19.22 -23.64 -41.35
N PHE A 322 -18.92 -23.91 -40.07
CA PHE A 322 -18.75 -25.28 -39.57
C PHE A 322 -20.06 -26.06 -39.59
N MET A 323 -21.17 -25.41 -39.23
CA MET A 323 -22.51 -26.04 -39.25
C MET A 323 -22.89 -26.49 -40.67
N VAL A 324 -22.71 -25.61 -41.68
CA VAL A 324 -23.08 -25.90 -43.07
C VAL A 324 -22.09 -26.86 -43.76
N THR A 325 -20.81 -26.83 -43.40
CA THR A 325 -19.78 -27.68 -44.03
C THR A 325 -19.79 -29.09 -43.46
N LEU A 326 -19.80 -29.23 -42.13
CA LEU A 326 -19.68 -30.51 -41.44
C LEU A 326 -21.03 -31.21 -41.25
N GLY A 327 -22.13 -30.46 -41.08
CA GLY A 327 -23.47 -31.04 -40.89
C GLY A 327 -23.48 -32.08 -39.76
N GLU A 328 -24.02 -33.28 -40.04
CA GLU A 328 -24.07 -34.39 -39.09
C GLU A 328 -22.70 -34.88 -38.60
N LYS A 329 -21.62 -34.68 -39.39
CA LYS A 329 -20.26 -35.10 -38.99
C LYS A 329 -19.77 -34.39 -37.74
N LEU A 330 -20.34 -33.21 -37.45
CA LEU A 330 -20.02 -32.44 -36.26
C LEU A 330 -20.31 -33.22 -34.97
N PHE A 331 -21.31 -34.12 -34.99
CA PHE A 331 -21.77 -34.89 -33.82
C PHE A 331 -21.24 -36.33 -33.77
N TRP A 332 -20.31 -36.70 -34.66
CA TRP A 332 -19.72 -38.05 -34.67
C TRP A 332 -18.97 -38.36 -33.36
N PRO A 333 -19.05 -39.58 -32.80
CA PRO A 333 -19.77 -40.79 -33.27
C PRO A 333 -21.24 -40.89 -32.83
N SER A 334 -21.73 -39.93 -32.02
CA SER A 334 -23.07 -39.94 -31.44
C SER A 334 -24.14 -39.51 -32.46
N LYS A 335 -24.69 -40.48 -33.20
CA LYS A 335 -25.78 -40.25 -34.16
C LYS A 335 -27.18 -40.13 -33.51
N LYS A 336 -27.35 -40.58 -32.27
CA LYS A 336 -28.65 -40.52 -31.58
C LYS A 336 -28.89 -39.13 -31.01
N VAL A 337 -30.07 -38.59 -31.31
CA VAL A 337 -30.60 -37.34 -30.77
C VAL A 337 -30.79 -37.55 -29.27
N ALA A 338 -29.84 -37.09 -28.46
CA ALA A 338 -30.17 -36.74 -27.09
C ALA A 338 -30.94 -35.42 -27.18
N SER A 339 -32.24 -35.47 -27.51
CA SER A 339 -33.11 -34.35 -27.16
C SER A 339 -32.91 -34.18 -25.67
N HIS A 340 -32.56 -32.98 -25.18
CA HIS A 340 -32.49 -32.79 -23.74
C HIS A 340 -33.82 -33.26 -23.16
N SER A 341 -33.79 -34.41 -22.48
CA SER A 341 -34.98 -34.92 -21.82
C SER A 341 -35.39 -33.86 -20.82
N ASP A 342 -36.67 -33.53 -20.81
CA ASP A 342 -37.29 -32.68 -19.80
C ASP A 342 -36.65 -32.92 -18.43
N ASN A 343 -36.12 -31.86 -17.82
CA ASN A 343 -35.42 -31.99 -16.56
C ASN A 343 -36.44 -32.28 -15.46
N LYS A 344 -36.47 -33.53 -14.99
CA LYS A 344 -37.43 -33.98 -13.98
C LYS A 344 -37.30 -33.22 -12.66
N LEU A 345 -36.08 -32.84 -12.27
CA LEU A 345 -35.83 -32.11 -11.03
C LEU A 345 -36.35 -30.68 -11.13
N TRP A 346 -36.03 -29.98 -12.22
CA TRP A 346 -36.54 -28.63 -12.45
C TRP A 346 -38.05 -28.59 -12.70
N GLY A 347 -38.60 -29.57 -13.42
CA GLY A 347 -40.04 -29.72 -13.56
C GLY A 347 -40.74 -29.98 -12.23
N PHE A 348 -40.14 -30.77 -11.33
CA PHE A 348 -40.65 -30.98 -9.97
C PHE A 348 -40.59 -29.71 -9.13
N LEU A 349 -39.43 -29.04 -9.08
CA LEU A 349 -39.25 -27.79 -8.34
C LEU A 349 -40.18 -26.70 -8.88
N GLY A 350 -40.29 -26.56 -10.20
CA GLY A 350 -41.21 -25.63 -10.85
C GLY A 350 -42.66 -25.89 -10.45
N LYS A 351 -43.13 -27.15 -10.53
CA LYS A 351 -44.51 -27.50 -10.11
C LYS A 351 -44.78 -27.15 -8.65
N LYS A 352 -43.82 -27.44 -7.76
CA LYS A 352 -43.97 -27.18 -6.31
C LYS A 352 -43.87 -25.70 -5.97
N ALA A 353 -42.94 -24.97 -6.58
CA ALA A 353 -42.75 -23.53 -6.40
C ALA A 353 -43.97 -22.75 -6.89
N VAL A 354 -44.52 -23.13 -8.05
CA VAL A 354 -45.77 -22.55 -8.60
C VAL A 354 -46.97 -22.84 -7.68
N ALA A 355 -47.05 -24.05 -7.11
CA ALA A 355 -48.17 -24.44 -6.25
C ALA A 355 -48.10 -23.83 -4.83
N ARG A 356 -46.89 -23.51 -4.33
CA ARG A 356 -46.66 -22.97 -2.97
C ARG A 356 -45.61 -21.86 -2.99
N PRO A 357 -45.89 -20.70 -3.63
CA PRO A 357 -44.89 -19.65 -3.85
C PRO A 357 -44.27 -19.14 -2.54
N PHE A 358 -45.08 -18.86 -1.51
CA PHE A 358 -44.59 -18.33 -0.23
C PHE A 358 -43.59 -19.27 0.47
N VAL A 359 -43.84 -20.59 0.44
CA VAL A 359 -42.93 -21.57 1.05
C VAL A 359 -41.56 -21.56 0.38
N PHE A 360 -41.54 -21.44 -0.96
CA PHE A 360 -40.29 -21.41 -1.72
C PHE A 360 -39.52 -20.10 -1.53
N LEU A 361 -40.23 -18.96 -1.37
CA LEU A 361 -39.60 -17.70 -0.97
C LEU A 361 -38.91 -17.83 0.40
N VAL A 362 -39.57 -18.46 1.38
CA VAL A 362 -39.00 -18.69 2.72
C VAL A 362 -37.81 -19.64 2.65
N ILE A 363 -37.87 -20.72 1.86
CA ILE A 363 -36.74 -21.63 1.67
C ILE A 363 -35.54 -20.89 1.08
N THR A 364 -35.75 -20.08 0.04
CA THR A 364 -34.67 -19.25 -0.53
C THR A 364 -34.10 -18.31 0.53
N ALA A 365 -34.94 -17.63 1.31
CA ALA A 365 -34.49 -16.74 2.37
C ALA A 365 -33.67 -17.47 3.45
N ILE A 366 -34.05 -18.68 3.86
CA ILE A 366 -33.28 -19.49 4.82
C ILE A 366 -31.89 -19.85 4.28
N ILE A 367 -31.77 -20.09 2.97
CA ILE A 367 -30.49 -20.42 2.35
C ILE A 367 -29.61 -19.16 2.20
N THR A 368 -30.18 -18.01 1.88
CA THR A 368 -29.40 -16.81 1.50
C THR A 368 -29.16 -15.85 2.67
N VAL A 369 -30.18 -15.57 3.49
CA VAL A 369 -30.14 -14.51 4.50
C VAL A 369 -29.06 -14.71 5.57
N PRO A 370 -28.79 -15.92 6.09
CA PRO A 370 -27.74 -16.10 7.10
C PRO A 370 -26.37 -15.57 6.63
N PHE A 371 -25.96 -15.90 5.40
CA PHE A 371 -24.68 -15.46 4.85
C PHE A 371 -24.63 -13.96 4.55
N ILE A 372 -25.77 -13.34 4.24
CA ILE A 372 -25.85 -11.89 4.01
C ILE A 372 -25.75 -11.15 5.35
N VAL A 373 -26.33 -11.68 6.42
CA VAL A 373 -26.31 -11.06 7.75
C VAL A 373 -24.93 -11.17 8.42
N THR A 374 -24.17 -12.23 8.13
CA THR A 374 -22.80 -12.42 8.64
C THR A 374 -21.73 -11.80 7.75
N TYR A 375 -22.11 -11.11 6.66
CA TYR A 375 -21.16 -10.51 5.73
C TYR A 375 -20.69 -9.14 6.29
N ASP A 376 -19.43 -9.08 6.75
CA ASP A 376 -18.85 -7.89 7.38
C ASP A 376 -18.06 -7.01 6.39
N SER A 377 -17.93 -7.45 5.12
CA SER A 377 -17.21 -6.71 4.08
C SER A 377 -15.74 -6.47 4.42
N LYS A 378 -15.07 -7.44 5.05
CA LYS A 378 -13.64 -7.35 5.35
C LYS A 378 -12.81 -7.40 4.06
N VAL A 379 -12.19 -6.27 3.75
CA VAL A 379 -11.42 -6.09 2.51
C VAL A 379 -9.94 -5.88 2.83
N SER A 380 -9.08 -6.68 2.19
CA SER A 380 -7.63 -6.55 2.30
C SER A 380 -7.04 -5.73 1.14
N PHE A 381 -6.11 -4.84 1.48
CA PHE A 381 -5.28 -4.06 0.55
C PHE A 381 -3.82 -4.55 0.54
N ASP A 382 -3.57 -5.72 1.15
CA ASP A 382 -2.24 -6.29 1.25
C ASP A 382 -1.82 -6.95 -0.07
N SER A 383 -0.95 -6.26 -0.81
CA SER A 383 -0.39 -6.77 -2.06
C SER A 383 0.64 -7.89 -1.84
N THR A 384 1.17 -8.04 -0.62
CA THR A 384 2.14 -9.09 -0.28
C THR A 384 1.47 -10.45 -0.14
N ALA A 385 0.21 -10.48 0.31
CA ALA A 385 -0.62 -11.68 0.38
C ALA A 385 -1.00 -12.24 -1.01
N GLU A 386 -0.83 -11.45 -2.08
CA GLU A 386 -1.15 -11.85 -3.44
C GLU A 386 -0.09 -12.77 -4.09
N ILE A 387 1.11 -12.83 -3.51
CA ILE A 387 2.23 -13.63 -4.00
C ILE A 387 2.70 -14.66 -2.98
N SER A 388 3.33 -15.73 -3.46
CA SER A 388 3.83 -16.81 -2.60
C SER A 388 4.88 -16.30 -1.61
N SER A 389 4.85 -16.81 -0.38
CA SER A 389 5.89 -16.57 0.63
C SER A 389 7.27 -17.12 0.26
N GLU A 390 7.37 -17.86 -0.86
CA GLU A 390 8.64 -18.33 -1.40
C GLU A 390 9.49 -17.22 -2.04
N TYR A 391 8.88 -16.12 -2.50
CA TYR A 391 9.57 -15.00 -3.12
C TYR A 391 10.56 -14.35 -2.16
N LYS A 392 11.73 -13.94 -2.68
CA LYS A 392 12.81 -13.40 -1.86
C LYS A 392 12.47 -12.04 -1.27
N SER A 393 11.68 -11.22 -1.97
CA SER A 393 11.19 -9.93 -1.48
C SER A 393 10.31 -10.10 -0.24
N ILE A 394 9.40 -11.08 -0.25
CA ILE A 394 8.53 -11.41 0.88
C ILE A 394 9.34 -11.98 2.05
N LYS A 395 10.30 -12.87 1.80
CA LYS A 395 11.21 -13.35 2.86
C LYS A 395 12.00 -12.22 3.51
N GLY A 396 12.42 -11.23 2.72
CA GLY A 396 13.08 -10.03 3.22
C GLY A 396 12.15 -9.16 4.06
N LEU A 397 10.90 -8.97 3.60
CA LEU A 397 9.89 -8.21 4.36
C LEU A 397 9.59 -8.88 5.71
N ASN A 398 9.31 -10.19 5.70
CA ASN A 398 9.05 -10.96 6.92
C ASN A 398 10.27 -10.94 7.86
N ALA A 399 11.48 -11.01 7.30
CA ALA A 399 12.71 -10.88 8.09
C ALA A 399 12.84 -9.53 8.82
N ILE A 400 12.39 -8.42 8.20
CA ILE A 400 12.35 -7.11 8.87
C ILE A 400 11.25 -7.10 9.92
N SER A 401 10.04 -7.53 9.54
CA SER A 401 8.87 -7.57 10.41
C SER A 401 9.15 -8.33 11.71
N ASP A 402 9.68 -9.56 11.59
CA ASP A 402 9.97 -10.45 12.73
C ASP A 402 11.06 -9.91 13.67
N ALA A 403 12.05 -9.21 13.13
CA ALA A 403 13.28 -8.87 13.86
C ALA A 403 13.35 -7.41 14.33
N LEU A 404 12.69 -6.51 13.62
CA LEU A 404 12.80 -5.06 13.78
C LEU A 404 11.44 -4.38 14.03
N GLY A 405 10.32 -5.07 13.76
CA GLY A 405 8.95 -4.56 13.90
C GLY A 405 8.24 -4.38 12.55
N GLU A 406 6.92 -4.52 12.54
CA GLU A 406 6.11 -4.63 11.31
C GLU A 406 6.17 -3.37 10.43
N GLY A 407 6.10 -2.17 11.02
CA GLY A 407 6.06 -0.91 10.27
C GLY A 407 7.43 -0.36 9.84
N LYS A 408 8.55 -0.97 10.25
CA LYS A 408 9.89 -0.46 9.91
C LYS A 408 10.29 -0.65 8.46
N ALA A 409 9.71 -1.64 7.79
CA ALA A 409 10.03 -1.91 6.38
C ALA A 409 9.50 -0.80 5.45
N PHE A 410 8.33 -0.23 5.77
CA PHE A 410 7.65 0.76 4.94
C PHE A 410 7.04 1.87 5.80
N PRO A 411 7.86 2.83 6.27
CA PRO A 411 7.33 3.98 7.00
C PRO A 411 6.43 4.85 6.12
N VAL A 412 5.47 5.53 6.76
CA VAL A 412 4.67 6.58 6.14
C VAL A 412 5.53 7.82 6.02
N ASN A 413 5.55 8.46 4.85
CA ASN A 413 6.35 9.67 4.64
C ASN A 413 5.43 10.89 4.68
N VAL A 414 5.64 11.80 5.63
CA VAL A 414 5.03 13.14 5.60
C VAL A 414 6.00 14.06 4.88
N ILE A 415 5.56 14.62 3.76
CA ILE A 415 6.38 15.47 2.90
C ILE A 415 5.80 16.87 2.97
N ILE A 416 6.63 17.81 3.41
CA ILE A 416 6.29 19.22 3.56
C ILE A 416 7.14 20.01 2.56
N LYS A 417 6.52 20.75 1.66
CA LYS A 417 7.19 21.57 0.65
C LYS A 417 6.69 23.00 0.70
N GLY A 418 7.60 23.94 0.88
CA GLY A 418 7.31 25.38 0.83
C GLY A 418 8.05 26.10 -0.30
N ASP A 419 7.77 27.39 -0.45
CA ASP A 419 8.54 28.28 -1.34
C ASP A 419 9.82 28.81 -0.69
N LYS A 420 9.84 28.84 0.65
CA LYS A 420 10.93 29.30 1.51
C LYS A 420 11.74 28.11 2.03
N GLU A 421 12.98 28.38 2.42
CA GLU A 421 13.84 27.38 3.08
C GLU A 421 13.25 26.99 4.44
N LEU A 422 13.04 25.68 4.65
CA LEU A 422 12.37 25.09 5.82
C LEU A 422 13.35 24.55 6.88
N THR A 423 14.65 24.60 6.60
CA THR A 423 15.69 24.04 7.49
C THR A 423 16.45 25.12 8.26
N LYS A 424 15.80 26.28 8.47
CA LYS A 424 16.38 27.37 9.26
C LYS A 424 16.20 27.13 10.76
N ALA A 425 17.06 27.77 11.56
CA ALA A 425 17.06 27.62 13.00
C ALA A 425 15.75 28.07 13.68
N ASP A 426 15.03 29.00 13.06
CA ASP A 426 13.72 29.52 13.49
C ASP A 426 12.52 28.68 13.00
N VAL A 427 12.74 27.73 12.09
CA VAL A 427 11.68 26.87 11.52
C VAL A 427 11.76 25.43 12.04
N ILE A 428 12.97 24.88 12.18
CA ILE A 428 13.21 23.51 12.66
C ILE A 428 12.49 23.19 13.99
N PRO A 429 12.42 24.09 15.00
CA PRO A 429 11.68 23.82 16.23
C PRO A 429 10.21 23.42 16.01
N TYR A 430 9.52 24.02 15.03
CA TYR A 430 8.13 23.68 14.72
C TYR A 430 8.00 22.26 14.10
N LEU A 431 9.05 21.72 13.46
CA LEU A 431 9.06 20.30 13.04
C LEU A 431 9.00 19.36 14.25
N GLY A 432 9.67 19.72 15.35
CA GLY A 432 9.63 18.93 16.58
C GLY A 432 8.22 18.86 17.18
N ASN A 433 7.45 19.95 17.09
CA ASN A 433 6.04 19.95 17.48
C ASN A 433 5.19 19.03 16.59
N ILE A 434 5.38 19.09 15.26
CA ILE A 434 4.70 18.18 14.32
C ILE A 434 5.04 16.72 14.66
N SER A 435 6.32 16.39 14.86
CA SER A 435 6.75 15.06 15.27
C SER A 435 6.06 14.61 16.56
N LYS A 436 6.03 15.46 17.59
CA LYS A 436 5.38 15.16 18.86
C LYS A 436 3.86 15.01 18.74
N ALA A 437 3.21 15.73 17.82
CA ALA A 437 1.79 15.58 17.55
C ALA A 437 1.51 14.23 16.86
N ILE A 438 2.35 13.85 15.90
CA ILE A 438 2.26 12.56 15.21
C ILE A 438 2.53 11.39 16.18
N GLU A 439 3.53 11.48 17.07
CA GLU A 439 3.84 10.45 18.07
C GLU A 439 2.71 10.19 19.07
N LYS A 440 1.79 11.14 19.24
CA LYS A 440 0.61 10.96 20.10
C LYS A 440 -0.55 10.24 19.40
N VAL A 441 -0.45 10.04 18.08
CA VAL A 441 -1.45 9.28 17.34
C VAL A 441 -1.29 7.81 17.70
N ASP A 442 -2.40 7.16 18.07
CA ASP A 442 -2.39 5.72 18.35
C ASP A 442 -1.77 4.95 17.19
N HIS A 443 -0.96 3.93 17.50
CA HIS A 443 -0.23 3.09 16.53
C HIS A 443 0.97 3.72 15.81
N VAL A 444 1.40 4.91 16.24
CA VAL A 444 2.71 5.47 15.85
C VAL A 444 3.78 5.01 16.85
N ASP A 445 4.80 4.32 16.36
CA ASP A 445 5.95 3.86 17.17
C ASP A 445 6.98 4.98 17.32
N SER A 446 7.36 5.62 16.20
CA SER A 446 8.33 6.72 16.21
C SER A 446 8.24 7.59 14.96
N VAL A 447 8.77 8.80 15.04
CA VAL A 447 8.88 9.72 13.90
C VAL A 447 10.35 10.06 13.68
N MET A 448 10.85 9.89 12.47
CA MET A 448 12.23 10.24 12.12
C MET A 448 12.24 11.54 11.31
N THR A 449 12.96 12.54 11.79
CA THR A 449 13.11 13.85 11.12
C THR A 449 14.38 14.58 11.61
N ILE A 450 14.57 15.84 11.23
CA ILE A 450 15.75 16.66 11.55
C ILE A 450 16.00 16.73 13.07
N THR A 451 14.96 16.90 13.89
CA THR A 451 15.04 17.03 15.36
C THR A 451 15.16 15.70 16.10
N GLN A 452 14.95 14.59 15.40
CA GLN A 452 14.94 13.22 15.93
C GLN A 452 15.30 12.24 14.82
N PRO A 453 16.56 12.26 14.33
CA PRO A 453 16.97 11.51 13.15
C PRO A 453 16.88 9.99 13.35
N THR A 454 16.91 9.54 14.60
CA THR A 454 16.84 8.14 15.03
C THR A 454 15.50 7.79 15.68
N GLY A 455 14.46 8.59 15.48
CA GLY A 455 13.17 8.37 16.13
C GLY A 455 13.13 8.80 17.59
N GLU A 456 14.30 8.94 18.23
CA GLU A 456 14.45 9.52 19.55
C GLU A 456 14.81 11.01 19.45
N LYS A 457 14.22 11.80 20.34
CA LYS A 457 14.44 13.24 20.39
C LYS A 457 15.87 13.56 20.84
N ILE A 458 16.48 14.55 20.22
CA ILE A 458 17.76 15.09 20.69
C ILE A 458 17.48 15.94 21.93
N ASP A 459 17.70 15.39 23.13
CA ASP A 459 17.39 16.05 24.40
C ASP A 459 18.03 17.44 24.52
N ASP A 460 19.23 17.62 23.97
CA ASP A 460 19.96 18.89 23.94
C ASP A 460 19.28 20.00 23.14
N LEU A 461 18.19 19.73 22.42
CA LEU A 461 17.38 20.76 21.75
C LEU A 461 16.23 21.28 22.64
N TYR A 462 15.88 20.55 23.70
CA TYR A 462 14.70 20.88 24.51
C TYR A 462 15.07 21.71 25.73
N VAL A 463 14.30 22.76 25.96
CA VAL A 463 14.58 23.76 27.00
C VAL A 463 14.58 23.13 28.39
N ASN A 464 13.75 22.11 28.65
CA ASN A 464 13.74 21.42 29.94
C ASN A 464 15.06 20.70 30.26
N SER A 465 15.67 20.04 29.25
CA SER A 465 16.97 19.38 29.40
C SER A 465 18.08 20.41 29.58
N GLN A 466 18.09 21.43 28.72
CA GLN A 466 19.09 22.51 28.75
C GLN A 466 19.04 23.29 30.08
N LEU A 467 17.86 23.60 30.62
CA LEU A 467 17.70 24.23 31.94
C LEU A 467 18.24 23.33 33.06
N GLY A 468 18.07 22.01 32.93
CA GLY A 468 18.69 21.03 33.81
C GLY A 468 20.21 21.12 33.78
N SER A 469 20.81 21.10 32.59
CA SER A 469 22.27 21.25 32.41
C SER A 469 22.79 22.59 32.92
N VAL A 470 22.07 23.70 32.73
CA VAL A 470 22.44 25.01 33.28
C VAL A 470 22.36 25.01 34.80
N SER A 471 21.32 24.42 35.38
CA SER A 471 21.19 24.24 36.84
C SER A 471 22.37 23.44 37.42
N ASP A 472 22.74 22.33 36.77
CA ASP A 472 23.88 21.53 37.19
C ASP A 472 25.21 22.25 37.00
N GLY A 473 25.37 23.01 35.91
CA GLY A 473 26.51 23.91 35.70
C GLY A 473 26.65 24.99 36.78
N ILE A 474 25.54 25.54 37.29
CA ILE A 474 25.55 26.47 38.44
C ILE A 474 26.00 25.75 39.72
N LYS A 475 25.54 24.51 39.97
CA LYS A 475 26.01 23.71 41.12
C LYS A 475 27.52 23.43 41.02
N ASP A 476 28.02 23.12 39.83
CA ASP A 476 29.44 22.91 39.59
C ASP A 476 30.25 24.20 39.74
N ALA A 477 29.71 25.34 39.30
CA ALA A 477 30.32 26.64 39.54
C ALA A 477 30.42 26.95 41.05
N VAL A 478 29.36 26.70 41.82
CA VAL A 478 29.36 26.84 43.28
C VAL A 478 30.42 25.94 43.93
N LYS A 479 30.53 24.68 43.48
CA LYS A 479 31.56 23.74 43.94
C LYS A 479 32.97 24.21 43.58
N GLY A 480 33.18 24.66 42.34
CA GLY A 480 34.45 25.17 41.86
C GLY A 480 34.89 26.43 42.61
N ILE A 481 33.96 27.33 42.94
CA ILE A 481 34.22 28.48 43.82
C ILE A 481 34.64 28.00 45.21
N GLY A 482 33.99 26.96 45.74
CA GLY A 482 34.37 26.32 47.01
C GLY A 482 35.78 25.72 46.99
N ASP A 483 36.17 25.06 45.90
CA ASP A 483 37.51 24.53 45.69
C ASP A 483 38.56 25.64 45.60
N VAL A 484 38.24 26.75 44.91
CA VAL A 484 39.09 27.94 44.87
C VAL A 484 39.22 28.57 46.25
N GLN A 485 38.13 28.71 47.00
CA GLN A 485 38.13 29.20 48.39
C GLN A 485 39.03 28.34 49.29
N LYS A 486 38.98 27.01 49.12
CA LYS A 486 39.86 26.09 49.85
C LYS A 486 41.33 26.29 49.48
N GLY A 487 41.64 26.38 48.18
CA GLY A 487 43.00 26.64 47.70
C GLY A 487 43.56 27.97 48.19
N LEU A 488 42.74 29.04 48.17
CA LEU A 488 43.12 30.35 48.70
C LEU A 488 43.31 30.34 50.21
N SER A 489 42.51 29.57 50.96
CA SER A 489 42.70 29.38 52.41
C SER A 489 44.00 28.64 52.73
N ASP A 490 44.39 27.66 51.91
CA ASP A 490 45.67 26.96 52.08
C ASP A 490 46.86 27.89 51.76
N VAL A 491 46.72 28.77 50.76
CA VAL A 491 47.68 29.84 50.46
C VAL A 491 47.76 30.84 51.61
N GLU A 492 46.63 31.29 52.15
CA GLU A 492 46.55 32.20 53.30
C GLU A 492 47.24 31.60 54.54
N LYS A 493 46.99 30.32 54.86
CA LYS A 493 47.68 29.60 55.94
C LYS A 493 49.19 29.52 55.70
N GLY A 494 49.62 29.27 54.46
CA GLY A 494 51.04 29.26 54.11
C GLY A 494 51.70 30.64 54.28
N LEU A 495 51.01 31.72 53.90
CA LEU A 495 51.47 33.09 54.13
C LEU A 495 51.57 33.43 55.62
N ASN A 496 50.58 33.04 56.42
CA ASN A 496 50.59 33.27 57.87
C ASN A 496 51.72 32.47 58.55
N GLN A 497 51.97 31.23 58.14
CA GLN A 497 53.12 30.45 58.62
C GLN A 497 54.46 31.10 58.28
N ILE A 498 54.60 31.65 57.07
CA ILE A 498 55.79 32.40 56.66
C ILE A 498 55.93 33.68 57.51
N ALA A 499 54.85 34.41 57.74
CA ALA A 499 54.82 35.62 58.57
C ALA A 499 55.22 35.32 60.03
N ASP A 500 54.73 34.22 60.60
CA ASP A 500 55.06 33.77 61.96
C ASP A 500 56.54 33.33 62.07
N GLN A 501 57.08 32.67 61.04
CA GLN A 501 58.48 32.25 60.98
C GLN A 501 59.46 33.41 60.77
N THR A 502 59.05 34.46 60.07
CA THR A 502 59.86 35.69 59.88
C THR A 502 59.73 36.66 61.06
N GLY A 503 58.65 36.60 61.84
CA GLY A 503 58.38 37.44 63.02
C GLY A 503 59.38 37.32 64.20
N SER A 504 60.35 36.40 64.13
CA SER A 504 61.41 36.24 65.13
C SER A 504 62.78 36.79 64.70
N ALA A 505 62.91 37.32 63.48
CA ALA A 505 64.16 37.91 62.98
C ALA A 505 63.96 39.37 62.54
N SER A 506 64.47 40.28 63.38
CA SER A 506 64.73 41.71 63.11
C SER A 506 63.55 42.62 62.75
N LYS A 507 63.04 43.31 63.77
CA LYS A 507 62.07 44.42 63.69
C LYS A 507 62.58 45.71 63.01
N GLU A 508 63.76 45.69 62.39
CA GLU A 508 64.30 46.88 61.73
C GLU A 508 64.86 46.52 60.36
N LYS A 509 64.15 47.01 59.33
CA LYS A 509 64.55 47.09 57.92
C LYS A 509 64.51 45.78 57.11
N SER A 510 63.31 45.24 56.93
CA SER A 510 62.93 44.56 55.68
C SER A 510 61.55 45.08 55.23
N GLY A 511 61.56 46.02 54.29
CA GLY A 511 60.37 46.43 53.58
C GLY A 511 59.92 45.32 52.66
N GLY A 512 58.85 44.62 53.03
CA GLY A 512 58.26 43.54 52.23
C GLY A 512 57.33 42.69 53.08
N SER A 513 56.38 43.31 53.79
CA SER A 513 55.40 42.53 54.56
C SER A 513 54.46 41.84 53.57
N LEU A 514 54.37 40.52 53.65
CA LEU A 514 53.38 39.69 52.95
C LEU A 514 51.99 39.78 53.61
N ALA A 515 51.87 40.52 54.73
CA ALA A 515 50.64 40.75 55.48
C ALA A 515 49.49 41.36 54.62
N PRO A 516 49.73 42.37 53.75
CA PRO A 516 48.67 42.89 52.87
C PRO A 516 48.19 41.85 51.85
N ALA A 517 49.04 40.89 51.46
CA ALA A 517 48.64 39.79 50.58
C ALA A 517 47.77 38.76 51.32
N ALA A 518 48.10 38.44 52.56
CA ALA A 518 47.26 37.58 53.41
C ALA A 518 45.90 38.23 53.71
N ASP A 519 45.87 39.52 54.08
CA ASP A 519 44.64 40.27 54.31
C ASP A 519 43.78 40.39 53.04
N GLY A 520 44.42 40.63 51.88
CA GLY A 520 43.75 40.66 50.58
C GLY A 520 43.13 39.32 50.20
N LEU A 521 43.83 38.21 50.47
CA LEU A 521 43.30 36.86 50.25
C LEU A 521 42.14 36.52 51.18
N ALA A 522 42.20 36.92 52.45
CA ALA A 522 41.11 36.74 53.40
C ALA A 522 39.84 37.49 52.97
N GLN A 523 39.97 38.73 52.48
CA GLN A 523 38.86 39.50 51.91
C GLN A 523 38.27 38.83 50.67
N ILE A 524 39.11 38.34 49.76
CA ILE A 524 38.67 37.60 48.57
C ILE A 524 37.91 36.34 48.97
N ASN A 525 38.40 35.61 49.98
CA ASN A 525 37.77 34.38 50.44
C ASN A 525 36.36 34.65 50.99
N GLN A 526 36.18 35.75 51.72
CA GLN A 526 34.87 36.20 52.21
C GLN A 526 33.94 36.60 51.05
N GLN A 527 34.46 37.29 50.03
CA GLN A 527 33.67 37.67 48.85
C GLN A 527 33.25 36.45 48.02
N LEU A 528 34.15 35.48 47.82
CA LEU A 528 33.82 34.21 47.15
C LEU A 528 32.75 33.42 47.91
N GLN A 529 32.78 33.44 49.24
CA GLN A 529 31.75 32.78 50.06
C GLN A 529 30.37 33.44 49.90
N LEU A 530 30.33 34.78 49.83
CA LEU A 530 29.09 35.52 49.55
C LEU A 530 28.55 35.19 48.16
N ILE A 531 29.42 35.18 47.15
CA ILE A 531 29.07 34.82 45.77
C ILE A 531 28.55 33.38 45.70
N SER A 532 29.25 32.43 46.33
CA SER A 532 28.85 31.02 46.40
C SER A 532 27.50 30.83 47.08
N THR A 533 27.27 31.54 48.20
CA THR A 533 25.97 31.51 48.91
C THR A 533 24.87 32.12 48.05
N GLN A 534 25.16 33.24 47.38
CA GLN A 534 24.21 33.92 46.50
C GLN A 534 23.84 33.06 45.28
N LEU A 535 24.82 32.46 44.59
CA LEU A 535 24.59 31.53 43.48
C LEU A 535 23.78 30.30 43.94
N SER A 536 24.08 29.74 45.11
CA SER A 536 23.38 28.54 45.61
C SER A 536 21.94 28.80 46.11
N THR A 537 21.65 30.00 46.63
CA THR A 537 20.29 30.34 47.11
C THR A 537 19.42 31.01 46.05
N THR A 538 20.00 31.85 45.20
CA THR A 538 19.23 32.69 44.26
C THR A 538 19.42 32.29 42.80
N GLY A 539 20.47 31.52 42.45
CA GLY A 539 20.80 31.21 41.06
C GLY A 539 21.14 32.44 40.21
N ASN A 540 21.35 33.62 40.82
CA ASN A 540 21.50 34.88 40.09
C ASN A 540 22.91 35.02 39.51
N VAL A 541 23.08 34.55 38.27
CA VAL A 541 24.36 34.56 37.57
C VAL A 541 24.78 35.97 37.16
N GLN A 542 23.83 36.84 36.81
CA GLN A 542 24.09 38.21 36.34
C GLN A 542 24.81 39.06 37.39
N GLN A 543 24.53 38.85 38.68
CA GLN A 543 25.22 39.57 39.76
C GLN A 543 26.56 38.91 40.15
N ALA A 544 26.70 37.60 39.95
CA ALA A 544 27.91 36.87 40.34
C ALA A 544 29.07 37.09 39.37
N VAL A 545 28.82 37.13 38.05
CA VAL A 545 29.88 37.26 37.03
C VAL A 545 30.76 38.51 37.23
N PRO A 546 30.21 39.74 37.37
CA PRO A 546 31.04 40.93 37.56
C PRO A 546 31.88 40.87 38.85
N GLN A 547 31.36 40.22 39.90
CA GLN A 547 32.06 40.07 41.17
C GLN A 547 33.20 39.05 41.05
N LEU A 548 33.00 37.92 40.36
CA LEU A 548 34.04 36.93 40.06
C LEU A 548 35.18 37.54 39.21
N VAL A 549 34.84 38.36 38.20
CA VAL A 549 35.84 39.08 37.39
C VAL A 549 36.62 40.09 38.23
N ALA A 550 35.96 40.80 39.15
CA ALA A 550 36.63 41.73 40.06
C ALA A 550 37.62 40.99 40.98
N ILE A 551 37.22 39.84 41.52
CA ILE A 551 38.07 38.98 42.35
C ILE A 551 39.26 38.45 41.57
N SER A 552 39.05 37.98 40.33
CA SER A 552 40.13 37.54 39.44
C SER A 552 41.19 38.65 39.23
N LYS A 553 40.76 39.89 39.02
CA LYS A 553 41.68 41.05 38.92
C LYS A 553 42.43 41.32 40.23
N GLN A 554 41.78 41.17 41.38
CA GLN A 554 42.44 41.32 42.68
C GLN A 554 43.47 40.22 42.92
N LEU A 555 43.16 38.96 42.60
CA LEU A 555 44.10 37.84 42.67
C LEU A 555 45.32 38.06 41.75
N THR A 556 45.11 38.62 40.56
CA THR A 556 46.21 38.99 39.63
C THR A 556 47.13 40.06 40.24
N THR A 557 46.57 41.01 40.98
CA THR A 557 47.35 42.03 41.69
C THR A 557 48.17 41.41 42.82
N ILE A 558 47.57 40.49 43.59
CA ILE A 558 48.26 39.74 44.65
C ILE A 558 49.37 38.86 44.06
N GLN A 559 49.11 38.18 42.94
CA GLN A 559 50.10 37.39 42.20
C GLN A 559 51.30 38.25 41.79
N THR A 560 51.06 39.42 41.20
CA THR A 560 52.12 40.33 40.76
C THR A 560 52.95 40.81 41.97
N GLY A 561 52.28 41.10 43.09
CA GLY A 561 52.95 41.47 44.35
C GLY A 561 53.81 40.34 44.94
N LEU A 562 53.33 39.10 44.91
CA LEU A 562 54.09 37.91 45.35
C LEU A 562 55.30 37.66 44.44
N GLN A 563 55.16 37.87 43.13
CA GLN A 563 56.25 37.72 42.17
C GLN A 563 57.31 38.80 42.35
N GLN A 564 56.90 40.06 42.56
CA GLN A 564 57.81 41.15 42.88
C GLN A 564 58.51 40.96 44.22
N ALA A 565 57.80 40.40 45.22
CA ALA A 565 58.40 40.01 46.49
C ALA A 565 59.48 38.94 46.27
N ASN A 566 59.20 37.91 45.46
CA ASN A 566 60.16 36.86 45.11
C ASN A 566 61.42 37.40 44.39
N GLU A 567 61.24 38.34 43.46
CA GLU A 567 62.35 39.00 42.76
C GLU A 567 63.21 39.85 43.71
N ASN A 568 62.58 40.62 44.60
CA ASN A 568 63.28 41.43 45.62
C ASN A 568 64.05 40.56 46.63
N LEU A 569 63.50 39.41 47.01
CA LEU A 569 64.15 38.44 47.90
C LEU A 569 65.35 37.75 47.22
N SER A 570 65.29 37.53 45.90
CA SER A 570 66.40 36.95 45.12
C SER A 570 67.63 37.87 45.02
N ALA A 571 67.44 39.19 45.19
CA ALA A 571 68.52 40.18 45.18
C ALA A 571 69.31 40.25 46.51
N GLN A 572 68.80 39.68 47.61
CA GLN A 572 69.48 39.61 48.91
C GLN A 572 70.17 38.24 49.09
N GLN A 573 71.49 38.18 48.92
CA GLN A 573 72.29 36.97 49.09
C GLN A 573 72.55 36.66 50.58
N GLY A 574 71.65 35.89 51.20
CA GLY A 574 71.92 35.23 52.49
C GLY A 574 70.66 34.75 53.22
N GLN A 575 70.47 33.43 53.32
CA GLN A 575 69.41 32.71 54.09
C GLN A 575 67.96 32.75 53.55
N VAL A 576 67.75 32.60 52.23
CA VAL A 576 66.39 32.79 51.62
C VAL A 576 65.88 31.62 50.75
N GLY A 577 66.58 30.49 50.64
CA GLY A 577 66.20 29.39 49.73
C GLY A 577 64.78 28.84 49.93
N THR A 578 64.42 28.47 51.17
CA THR A 578 63.10 27.88 51.51
C THR A 578 61.94 28.88 51.44
N LEU A 579 62.21 30.18 51.66
CA LEU A 579 61.21 31.24 51.60
C LEU A 579 60.86 31.58 50.15
N SER A 580 61.86 31.65 49.27
CA SER A 580 61.67 31.77 47.82
C SER A 580 60.81 30.61 47.28
N ASP A 581 61.12 29.37 47.66
CA ASP A 581 60.32 28.21 47.23
C ASP A 581 58.87 28.28 47.73
N SER A 582 58.67 28.71 48.97
CA SER A 582 57.33 28.88 49.56
C SER A 582 56.53 30.00 48.87
N ILE A 583 57.15 31.15 48.60
CA ILE A 583 56.51 32.26 47.86
C ILE A 583 56.20 31.83 46.42
N ASN A 584 57.07 31.08 45.76
CA ASN A 584 56.80 30.52 44.43
C ASN A 584 55.65 29.50 44.44
N GLN A 585 55.56 28.67 45.48
CA GLN A 585 54.44 27.72 45.64
C GLN A 585 53.12 28.45 45.91
N LEU A 586 53.13 29.52 46.70
CA LEU A 586 51.98 30.38 46.97
C LEU A 586 51.53 31.13 45.71
N ALA A 587 52.47 31.73 44.97
CA ALA A 587 52.19 32.39 43.71
C ALA A 587 51.55 31.44 42.69
N LYS A 588 52.00 30.17 42.64
CA LYS A 588 51.37 29.11 41.84
C LYS A 588 49.94 28.80 42.30
N GLY A 589 49.71 28.72 43.62
CA GLY A 589 48.38 28.51 44.19
C GLY A 589 47.39 29.63 43.86
N VAL A 590 47.82 30.89 43.98
CA VAL A 590 47.03 32.08 43.59
C VAL A 590 46.75 32.09 42.09
N ASN A 591 47.73 31.71 41.26
CA ASN A 591 47.55 31.63 39.81
C ASN A 591 46.53 30.54 39.43
N SER A 592 46.61 29.36 40.03
CA SER A 592 45.63 28.28 39.82
C SER A 592 44.21 28.69 40.26
N ALA A 593 44.08 29.44 41.36
CA ALA A 593 42.82 30.00 41.80
C ALA A 593 42.25 31.03 40.80
N ASN A 594 43.11 31.90 40.26
CA ASN A 594 42.75 32.89 39.25
C ASN A 594 42.29 32.23 37.93
N ASP A 595 43.02 31.20 37.48
CA ASP A 595 42.66 30.40 36.31
C ASP A 595 41.31 29.68 36.52
N GLY A 596 41.09 29.12 37.71
CA GLY A 596 39.83 28.48 38.09
C GLY A 596 38.64 29.46 38.04
N LEU A 597 38.80 30.65 38.62
CA LEU A 597 37.76 31.69 38.62
C LEU A 597 37.47 32.24 37.23
N THR A 598 38.50 32.41 36.38
CA THR A 598 38.31 32.86 35.00
C THR A 598 37.47 31.85 34.22
N LYS A 599 37.78 30.55 34.33
CA LYS A 599 37.00 29.49 33.68
C LYS A 599 35.56 29.43 34.18
N ILE A 600 35.34 29.58 35.48
CA ILE A 600 33.99 29.61 36.06
C ILE A 600 33.22 30.83 35.55
N SER A 601 33.85 32.01 35.55
CA SER A 601 33.26 33.25 35.02
C SER A 601 32.87 33.11 33.55
N ASP A 602 33.76 32.59 32.70
CA ASP A 602 33.49 32.41 31.27
C ASP A 602 32.35 31.40 31.01
N GLY A 603 32.29 30.31 31.79
CA GLY A 603 31.21 29.34 31.71
C GLY A 603 29.85 29.93 32.10
N LEU A 604 29.82 30.72 33.18
CA LEU A 604 28.62 31.41 33.65
C LEU A 604 28.14 32.51 32.69
N ILE A 605 29.05 33.22 32.02
CA ILE A 605 28.71 34.18 30.95
C ILE A 605 27.99 33.45 29.81
N LYS A 606 28.56 32.35 29.32
CA LYS A 606 27.93 31.55 28.25
C LYS A 606 26.56 31.01 28.63
N ALA A 607 26.40 30.55 29.88
CA ALA A 607 25.11 30.09 30.38
C ALA A 607 24.08 31.23 30.44
N THR A 608 24.50 32.43 30.83
CA THR A 608 23.67 33.64 30.84
C THR A 608 23.23 34.03 29.44
N ASP A 609 24.18 34.11 28.50
CA ASP A 609 23.88 34.42 27.09
C ASP A 609 22.90 33.40 26.50
N MET A 610 23.05 32.12 26.84
CA MET A 610 22.13 31.07 26.38
C MET A 610 20.71 31.25 26.94
N LEU A 611 20.57 31.58 28.23
CA LEU A 611 19.27 31.84 28.86
C LEU A 611 18.59 33.10 28.31
N ASP A 612 19.35 34.17 28.09
CA ASP A 612 18.82 35.42 27.52
C ASP A 612 18.33 35.18 26.09
N ASN A 613 19.12 34.48 25.26
CA ASN A 613 18.71 34.11 23.90
C ASN A 613 17.48 33.17 23.88
N MET A 614 17.36 32.25 24.85
CA MET A 614 16.16 31.42 24.98
C MET A 614 14.93 32.24 25.34
N SER A 615 15.06 33.17 26.29
CA SER A 615 13.97 34.03 26.75
C SER A 615 13.43 34.94 25.64
N ASP A 616 14.32 35.45 24.80
CA ASP A 616 13.97 36.35 23.68
C ASP A 616 13.46 35.59 22.44
N SER A 617 13.64 34.27 22.38
CA SER A 617 13.23 33.47 21.22
C SER A 617 11.72 33.23 21.19
N SER A 618 11.07 33.60 20.08
CA SER A 618 9.67 33.26 19.82
C SER A 618 9.47 31.74 19.70
N THR A 619 10.43 31.02 19.11
CA THR A 619 10.32 29.56 18.93
C THR A 619 10.28 28.81 20.25
N VAL A 620 10.99 29.30 21.28
CA VAL A 620 10.97 28.71 22.62
C VAL A 620 9.59 28.85 23.25
N ARG A 621 8.94 30.01 23.09
CA ARG A 621 7.60 30.26 23.61
C ARG A 621 6.54 29.38 22.93
N ASP A 622 6.70 29.16 21.63
CA ASP A 622 5.71 28.45 20.82
C ASP A 622 5.90 26.92 20.87
N THR A 623 7.14 26.44 20.96
CA THR A 623 7.48 25.01 20.81
C THR A 623 8.13 24.39 22.04
N GLY A 624 8.73 25.21 22.93
CA GLY A 624 9.57 24.72 24.02
C GLY A 624 10.91 24.12 23.57
N ILE A 625 11.28 24.32 22.30
CA ILE A 625 12.53 23.85 21.69
C ILE A 625 13.42 25.06 21.41
N TYR A 626 14.69 24.97 21.79
CA TYR A 626 15.71 25.97 21.51
C TYR A 626 16.82 25.33 20.68
N LEU A 627 17.08 25.89 19.50
CA LEU A 627 18.11 25.42 18.59
C LEU A 627 19.26 26.43 18.52
N PRO A 628 20.38 26.21 19.26
CA PRO A 628 21.52 27.11 19.25
C PRO A 628 22.17 27.21 17.86
N ALA A 629 22.74 28.37 17.54
CA ALA A 629 23.45 28.59 16.29
C ALA A 629 24.69 27.67 16.13
N GLU A 630 25.27 27.22 17.25
CA GLU A 630 26.36 26.26 17.31
C GLU A 630 25.95 24.88 16.82
N VAL A 631 24.73 24.42 17.14
CA VAL A 631 24.21 23.11 16.72
C VAL A 631 24.02 23.07 15.20
N MET A 632 23.62 24.19 14.59
CA MET A 632 23.55 24.32 13.12
C MET A 632 24.90 24.16 12.42
N LYS A 633 26.02 24.31 13.14
CA LYS A 633 27.37 24.14 12.60
C LYS A 633 27.90 22.73 12.77
N ASP A 634 27.28 21.93 13.64
CA ASP A 634 27.67 20.55 13.91
C ASP A 634 27.57 19.67 12.65
N LYS A 635 28.51 18.74 12.50
CA LYS A 635 28.56 17.88 11.31
C LYS A 635 27.43 16.86 11.30
N GLY A 636 27.12 16.25 12.44
CA GLY A 636 26.03 15.26 12.56
C GLY A 636 24.68 15.92 12.33
N PHE A 637 24.45 17.10 12.91
CA PHE A 637 23.21 17.84 12.70
C PHE A 637 23.03 18.31 11.24
N LYS A 638 24.10 18.76 10.58
CA LYS A 638 24.06 19.06 9.13
C LYS A 638 23.69 17.84 8.30
N GLN A 639 24.27 16.67 8.62
CA GLN A 639 23.93 15.44 7.94
C GLN A 639 22.46 15.05 8.17
N SER A 640 21.91 15.27 9.37
CA SER A 640 20.47 15.12 9.64
C SER A 640 19.63 16.05 8.75
N ILE A 641 19.98 17.33 8.66
CA ILE A 641 19.32 18.29 7.76
C ILE A 641 19.35 17.79 6.31
N ASP A 642 20.52 17.36 5.82
CA ASP A 642 20.67 16.92 4.43
C ASP A 642 19.91 15.61 4.15
N ASN A 643 19.80 14.69 5.12
CA ASN A 643 19.06 13.42 4.99
C ASN A 643 17.53 13.59 4.94
N TYR A 644 17.02 14.61 5.63
CA TYR A 644 15.58 14.86 5.76
C TYR A 644 15.09 16.08 4.97
N SER A 645 15.95 16.76 4.20
CA SER A 645 15.56 17.88 3.36
C SER A 645 15.77 17.60 1.87
N PHE A 646 15.00 18.29 1.03
CA PHE A 646 15.05 18.16 -0.43
C PHE A 646 14.71 19.49 -1.10
N ALA A 647 14.79 19.54 -2.44
CA ALA A 647 14.50 20.73 -3.25
C ALA A 647 15.23 21.99 -2.75
N ASP A 648 16.55 21.90 -2.60
CA ASP A 648 17.40 22.98 -2.08
C ASP A 648 16.92 23.49 -0.70
N ARG A 649 16.59 22.55 0.21
CA ARG A 649 16.15 22.82 1.60
C ARG A 649 14.78 23.50 1.74
N LYS A 650 14.01 23.57 0.66
CA LYS A 650 12.61 24.05 0.67
C LYS A 650 11.60 22.95 0.95
N GLY A 651 12.06 21.69 0.95
CA GLY A 651 11.28 20.53 1.34
C GLY A 651 11.86 19.84 2.56
N VAL A 652 11.00 19.29 3.40
CA VAL A 652 11.36 18.42 4.54
C VAL A 652 10.51 17.15 4.49
N LYS A 653 11.12 16.01 4.81
CA LYS A 653 10.50 14.70 4.91
C LYS A 653 10.53 14.22 6.36
N LEU A 654 9.41 13.74 6.88
CA LEU A 654 9.32 13.01 8.14
C LEU A 654 8.95 11.56 7.82
N SER A 655 9.71 10.61 8.36
CA SER A 655 9.41 9.18 8.22
C SER A 655 8.74 8.68 9.49
N VAL A 656 7.45 8.35 9.39
CA VAL A 656 6.63 7.87 10.51
C VAL A 656 6.59 6.35 10.49
N VAL A 657 7.11 5.73 11.54
CA VAL A 657 7.10 4.28 11.74
C VAL A 657 5.84 3.91 12.52
N LEU A 658 5.06 2.99 11.97
CA LEU A 658 3.87 2.45 12.64
C LEU A 658 4.24 1.17 13.42
N ASP A 659 3.48 0.85 14.45
CA ASP A 659 3.63 -0.41 15.21
C ASP A 659 2.90 -1.61 14.56
N GLN A 660 2.23 -1.38 13.43
CA GLN A 660 1.43 -2.34 12.68
C GLN A 660 2.00 -2.63 11.29
N ASN A 661 1.58 -3.75 10.71
CA ASN A 661 1.81 -4.07 9.30
C ASN A 661 1.34 -2.90 8.40
N PRO A 662 2.23 -2.32 7.56
CA PRO A 662 1.90 -1.21 6.66
C PRO A 662 0.75 -1.45 5.68
N TYR A 663 0.38 -2.71 5.45
CA TYR A 663 -0.71 -3.10 4.57
C TYR A 663 -2.04 -3.32 5.31
N SER A 664 -2.05 -3.31 6.66
CA SER A 664 -3.25 -3.59 7.45
C SER A 664 -4.28 -2.47 7.38
N GLU A 665 -5.53 -2.80 7.68
CA GLU A 665 -6.62 -1.83 7.72
C GLU A 665 -6.39 -0.75 8.79
N GLU A 666 -5.81 -1.15 9.92
CA GLU A 666 -5.48 -0.26 11.02
C GLU A 666 -4.40 0.75 10.59
N ALA A 667 -3.32 0.31 9.94
CA ALA A 667 -2.28 1.21 9.43
C ALA A 667 -2.85 2.24 8.43
N ILE A 668 -3.72 1.79 7.53
CA ILE A 668 -4.43 2.65 6.58
C ILE A 668 -5.28 3.70 7.31
N SER A 669 -5.95 3.31 8.40
CA SER A 669 -6.76 4.23 9.21
C SER A 669 -5.90 5.23 9.99
N THR A 670 -4.73 4.81 10.46
CA THR A 670 -3.76 5.64 11.20
C THR A 670 -3.22 6.77 10.35
N VAL A 671 -3.00 6.55 9.03
CA VAL A 671 -2.60 7.63 8.11
C VAL A 671 -3.57 8.80 8.17
N LYS A 672 -4.89 8.57 8.16
CA LYS A 672 -5.90 9.65 8.26
C LYS A 672 -5.87 10.37 9.60
N ASN A 673 -5.44 9.71 10.67
CA ASN A 673 -5.27 10.34 11.98
C ASN A 673 -3.99 11.18 12.03
N ILE A 674 -2.90 10.72 11.39
CA ILE A 674 -1.68 11.49 11.18
C ILE A 674 -1.99 12.74 10.36
N GLU A 675 -2.76 12.62 9.28
CA GLU A 675 -3.20 13.76 8.46
C GLU A 675 -3.89 14.84 9.29
N LYS A 676 -4.83 14.44 10.16
CA LYS A 676 -5.55 15.35 11.06
C LYS A 676 -4.62 15.99 12.09
N ALA A 677 -3.71 15.22 12.69
CA ALA A 677 -2.77 15.71 13.69
C ALA A 677 -1.81 16.75 13.11
N VAL A 678 -1.26 16.48 11.91
CA VAL A 678 -0.42 17.42 11.19
C VAL A 678 -1.21 18.66 10.79
N ALA A 679 -2.41 18.50 10.23
CA ALA A 679 -3.25 19.63 9.81
C ALA A 679 -3.60 20.57 10.98
N SER A 680 -3.76 20.06 12.20
CA SER A 680 -3.98 20.90 13.38
C SER A 680 -2.73 21.61 13.89
N GLU A 681 -1.55 21.01 13.72
CA GLU A 681 -0.30 21.54 14.28
C GLU A 681 0.35 22.60 13.36
N VAL A 682 -0.02 22.64 12.08
CA VAL A 682 0.57 23.59 11.11
C VAL A 682 -0.10 24.96 11.09
N VAL A 683 -1.26 25.13 11.73
CA VAL A 683 -1.99 26.41 11.79
C VAL A 683 -1.20 27.44 12.59
N ASP A 684 -1.11 28.69 12.11
CA ASP A 684 -0.34 29.78 12.73
C ASP A 684 1.18 29.48 12.86
N THR A 685 1.71 28.60 12.01
CA THR A 685 3.14 28.23 11.98
C THR A 685 3.80 28.57 10.63
N PRO A 686 5.14 28.53 10.52
CA PRO A 686 5.82 28.65 9.23
C PRO A 686 5.42 27.62 8.16
N PHE A 687 4.67 26.57 8.53
CA PHE A 687 4.19 25.52 7.64
C PHE A 687 2.76 25.74 7.11
N GLU A 688 2.05 26.78 7.53
CA GLU A 688 0.64 26.99 7.16
C GLU A 688 0.41 27.12 5.64
N ASP A 689 1.31 27.83 4.95
CA ASP A 689 1.26 28.03 3.49
C ASP A 689 2.02 26.94 2.69
N THR A 690 2.39 25.83 3.33
CA THR A 690 3.17 24.76 2.67
C THR A 690 2.29 23.67 2.09
N GLU A 691 2.77 23.04 1.02
CA GLU A 691 2.15 21.84 0.46
C GLU A 691 2.57 20.62 1.30
N ILE A 692 1.59 20.01 1.97
CA ILE A 692 1.79 18.83 2.82
C ILE A 692 1.10 17.64 2.17
N VAL A 693 1.86 16.59 1.88
CA VAL A 693 1.38 15.37 1.26
C VAL A 693 1.98 14.14 1.93
N TYR A 694 1.30 13.01 1.80
CA TYR A 694 1.59 11.79 2.55
C TYR A 694 1.92 10.66 1.57
N GLY A 695 3.06 10.02 1.72
CA GLY A 695 3.54 8.92 0.87
C GLY A 695 3.81 7.65 1.66
N GLY A 696 4.28 6.62 0.95
CA GLY A 696 4.48 5.28 1.52
C GLY A 696 3.28 4.36 1.31
N VAL A 697 3.47 3.08 1.58
CA VAL A 697 2.52 2.00 1.24
C VAL A 697 1.16 2.22 1.89
N SER A 698 1.11 2.54 3.19
CA SER A 698 -0.16 2.75 3.90
C SER A 698 -0.93 3.95 3.37
N SER A 699 -0.24 5.02 2.96
CA SER A 699 -0.86 6.20 2.33
C SER A 699 -1.43 5.85 0.95
N SER A 700 -0.66 5.15 0.11
CA SER A 700 -1.14 4.66 -1.18
C SER A 700 -2.37 3.75 -1.03
N ASN A 701 -2.39 2.91 0.02
CA ASN A 701 -3.54 2.05 0.31
C ASN A 701 -4.74 2.83 0.88
N ALA A 702 -4.53 3.93 1.61
CA ALA A 702 -5.60 4.83 2.04
C ALA A 702 -6.28 5.50 0.84
N ASP A 703 -5.49 6.05 -0.09
CA ASP A 703 -5.99 6.59 -1.35
C ASP A 703 -6.73 5.53 -2.16
N LEU A 704 -6.16 4.32 -2.27
CA LEU A 704 -6.77 3.20 -2.97
C LEU A 704 -8.12 2.79 -2.34
N LYS A 705 -8.22 2.76 -1.01
CA LYS A 705 -9.46 2.44 -0.28
C LYS A 705 -10.55 3.47 -0.56
N ASP A 706 -10.23 4.75 -0.53
CA ASP A 706 -11.19 5.83 -0.77
C ASP A 706 -11.67 5.84 -2.23
N LEU A 707 -10.74 5.68 -3.18
CA LEU A 707 -11.05 5.62 -4.61
C LEU A 707 -11.87 4.38 -4.97
N SER A 708 -11.43 3.20 -4.53
CA SER A 708 -12.10 1.93 -4.86
C SER A 708 -13.52 1.88 -4.28
N THR A 709 -13.72 2.27 -3.01
CA THR A 709 -15.04 2.20 -2.36
C THR A 709 -16.06 3.13 -3.03
N THR A 710 -15.65 4.37 -3.32
CA THR A 710 -16.51 5.38 -3.96
C THR A 710 -16.85 4.99 -5.40
N ASP A 711 -15.86 4.51 -6.15
CA ASP A 711 -16.05 4.17 -7.57
C ASP A 711 -16.79 2.85 -7.76
N LEU A 712 -16.61 1.88 -6.86
CA LEU A 712 -17.34 0.61 -6.84
C LEU A 712 -18.85 0.87 -6.77
N SER A 713 -19.29 1.60 -5.75
CA SER A 713 -20.72 1.86 -5.54
C SER A 713 -21.34 2.60 -6.72
N ARG A 714 -20.64 3.61 -7.25
CA ARG A 714 -21.10 4.37 -8.42
C ARG A 714 -21.23 3.49 -9.66
N THR A 715 -20.22 2.66 -9.93
CA THR A 715 -20.18 1.81 -11.12
C THR A 715 -21.22 0.70 -11.07
N MET A 716 -21.43 0.09 -9.90
CA MET A 716 -22.52 -0.88 -9.70
C MET A 716 -23.89 -0.28 -10.04
N ILE A 717 -24.18 0.93 -9.54
CA ILE A 717 -25.44 1.63 -9.82
C ILE A 717 -25.61 1.90 -11.33
N ILE A 718 -24.56 2.41 -11.99
CA ILE A 718 -24.60 2.69 -13.43
C ILE A 718 -24.85 1.42 -14.25
N MET A 719 -24.14 0.33 -13.92
CA MET A 719 -24.33 -0.96 -14.57
C MET A 719 -25.76 -1.48 -14.38
N MET A 720 -26.30 -1.42 -13.15
CA MET A 720 -27.67 -1.85 -12.86
C MET A 720 -28.71 -1.04 -13.64
N ILE A 721 -28.55 0.28 -13.72
CA ILE A 721 -29.43 1.13 -14.53
C ILE A 721 -29.32 0.79 -16.02
N GLY A 722 -28.09 0.61 -16.53
CA GLY A 722 -27.85 0.23 -17.92
C GLY A 722 -28.52 -1.11 -18.27
N LEU A 723 -28.33 -2.13 -17.43
CA LEU A 723 -28.97 -3.43 -17.59
C LEU A 723 -30.48 -3.34 -17.45
N PHE A 724 -30.99 -2.58 -16.49
CA PHE A 724 -32.43 -2.36 -16.32
C PHE A 724 -33.06 -1.79 -17.60
N ILE A 725 -32.43 -0.77 -18.21
CA ILE A 725 -32.91 -0.17 -19.46
C ILE A 725 -32.92 -1.20 -20.59
N VAL A 726 -31.83 -1.93 -20.79
CA VAL A 726 -31.71 -2.94 -21.85
C VAL A 726 -32.75 -4.03 -21.67
N LEU A 727 -32.85 -4.59 -20.46
CA LEU A 727 -33.83 -5.63 -20.15
C LEU A 727 -35.28 -5.12 -20.26
N THR A 728 -35.54 -3.85 -19.92
CA THR A 728 -36.88 -3.25 -20.07
C THR A 728 -37.28 -3.18 -21.52
N ILE A 729 -36.37 -2.75 -22.40
CA ILE A 729 -36.59 -2.73 -23.85
C ILE A 729 -36.80 -4.15 -24.37
N LEU A 730 -36.01 -5.09 -23.85
CA LEU A 730 -36.00 -6.48 -24.26
C LEU A 730 -37.33 -7.19 -23.98
N PHE A 731 -37.69 -7.24 -22.71
CA PHE A 731 -38.87 -7.95 -22.23
C PHE A 731 -40.15 -7.14 -22.42
N ARG A 732 -40.03 -5.86 -22.82
CA ARG A 732 -41.13 -4.90 -22.82
C ARG A 732 -41.87 -4.97 -21.49
N SER A 733 -41.11 -4.90 -20.41
CA SER A 733 -41.62 -4.97 -19.04
C SER A 733 -40.64 -4.25 -18.13
N MET A 734 -41.15 -3.49 -17.17
CA MET A 734 -40.32 -2.94 -16.09
C MET A 734 -40.24 -3.87 -14.89
N VAL A 735 -41.20 -4.79 -14.72
CA VAL A 735 -41.26 -5.69 -13.56
C VAL A 735 -40.29 -6.86 -13.71
N MET A 736 -40.19 -7.46 -14.90
CA MET A 736 -39.26 -8.58 -15.13
C MET A 736 -37.79 -8.21 -14.83
N PRO A 737 -37.28 -7.09 -15.36
CA PRO A 737 -35.92 -6.66 -15.07
C PRO A 737 -35.66 -6.43 -13.57
N VAL A 738 -36.62 -5.88 -12.81
CA VAL A 738 -36.44 -5.60 -11.38
C VAL A 738 -36.17 -6.87 -10.59
N TYR A 739 -37.01 -7.90 -10.73
CA TYR A 739 -36.80 -9.12 -9.94
C TYR A 739 -35.61 -9.93 -10.45
N MET A 740 -35.26 -9.87 -11.75
CA MET A 740 -34.03 -10.47 -12.28
C MET A 740 -32.81 -9.84 -11.60
N ILE A 741 -32.72 -8.51 -11.62
CA ILE A 741 -31.63 -7.76 -10.99
C ILE A 741 -31.60 -8.01 -9.49
N ALA A 742 -32.75 -7.95 -8.80
CA ALA A 742 -32.81 -8.21 -7.36
C ALA A 742 -32.34 -9.63 -7.01
N SER A 743 -32.68 -10.63 -7.83
CA SER A 743 -32.21 -12.01 -7.64
C SER A 743 -30.71 -12.16 -7.86
N LEU A 744 -30.12 -11.41 -8.80
CA LEU A 744 -28.66 -11.36 -9.00
C LEU A 744 -27.95 -10.68 -7.82
N LEU A 745 -28.50 -9.57 -7.31
CA LEU A 745 -27.96 -8.90 -6.12
C LEU A 745 -28.01 -9.82 -4.89
N LEU A 746 -29.13 -10.50 -4.66
CA LEU A 746 -29.26 -11.48 -3.59
C LEU A 746 -28.19 -12.57 -3.69
N THR A 747 -27.96 -13.05 -4.91
CA THR A 747 -26.95 -14.09 -5.20
C THR A 747 -25.54 -13.58 -4.96
N TYR A 748 -25.23 -12.36 -5.41
CA TYR A 748 -23.93 -11.74 -5.23
C TYR A 748 -23.59 -11.59 -3.75
N TYR A 749 -24.46 -10.99 -2.94
CA TYR A 749 -24.19 -10.81 -1.51
C TYR A 749 -24.12 -12.15 -0.76
N THR A 750 -24.94 -13.14 -1.14
CA THR A 750 -24.83 -14.48 -0.56
C THR A 750 -23.49 -15.14 -0.91
N ALA A 751 -23.06 -15.04 -2.17
CA ALA A 751 -21.78 -15.60 -2.62
C ALA A 751 -20.58 -14.91 -1.98
N MET A 752 -20.65 -13.59 -1.78
CA MET A 752 -19.65 -12.82 -1.03
C MET A 752 -19.60 -13.27 0.43
N GLY A 753 -20.73 -13.39 1.12
CA GLY A 753 -20.79 -13.85 2.51
C GLY A 753 -20.24 -15.27 2.69
N ILE A 754 -20.56 -16.21 1.78
CA ILE A 754 -19.97 -17.56 1.80
C ILE A 754 -18.45 -17.50 1.57
N SER A 755 -18.00 -16.63 0.66
CA SER A 755 -16.56 -16.51 0.34
C SER A 755 -15.79 -15.86 1.47
N GLU A 756 -16.35 -14.86 2.16
CA GLU A 756 -15.76 -14.24 3.34
C GLU A 756 -15.61 -15.27 4.46
N LEU A 757 -16.65 -16.05 4.73
CA LEU A 757 -16.60 -17.14 5.70
C LEU A 757 -15.49 -18.16 5.35
N LEU A 758 -15.31 -18.48 4.07
CA LEU A 758 -14.29 -19.43 3.63
C LEU A 758 -12.87 -18.89 3.78
N PHE A 759 -12.61 -17.66 3.33
CA PHE A 759 -11.24 -17.12 3.29
C PHE A 759 -10.83 -16.41 4.58
N VAL A 760 -11.74 -15.70 5.23
CA VAL A 760 -11.46 -14.94 6.44
C VAL A 760 -11.62 -15.83 7.66
N ASP A 761 -12.82 -16.40 7.87
CA ASP A 761 -13.10 -17.14 9.12
C ASP A 761 -12.46 -18.53 9.16
N ILE A 762 -12.43 -19.25 8.03
CA ILE A 762 -11.88 -20.62 7.98
C ILE A 762 -10.37 -20.63 7.65
N MET A 763 -9.92 -19.84 6.68
CA MET A 763 -8.52 -19.85 6.25
C MET A 763 -7.63 -18.83 6.99
N GLY A 764 -8.22 -17.86 7.68
CA GLY A 764 -7.48 -16.87 8.48
C GLY A 764 -6.83 -15.76 7.66
N ASN A 765 -7.32 -15.48 6.45
CA ASN A 765 -6.86 -14.32 5.68
C ASN A 765 -7.38 -13.03 6.33
N ASP A 766 -6.60 -11.94 6.28
CA ASP A 766 -6.99 -10.64 6.85
C ASP A 766 -8.24 -10.04 6.20
N GLY A 767 -8.56 -10.45 4.97
CA GLY A 767 -9.74 -10.03 4.25
C GLY A 767 -9.79 -10.61 2.85
N ILE A 768 -10.89 -10.34 2.15
CA ILE A 768 -10.97 -10.57 0.72
C ILE A 768 -10.25 -9.42 0.00
N SER A 769 -9.39 -9.73 -0.98
CA SER A 769 -8.70 -8.71 -1.78
C SER A 769 -9.66 -7.66 -2.36
N TRP A 770 -9.26 -6.38 -2.28
CA TRP A 770 -10.06 -5.20 -2.61
C TRP A 770 -10.65 -5.18 -4.02
N ALA A 771 -10.03 -5.85 -4.98
CA ALA A 771 -10.52 -5.92 -6.35
C ALA A 771 -11.71 -6.90 -6.50
N VAL A 772 -11.83 -7.87 -5.60
CA VAL A 772 -12.77 -8.99 -5.70
C VAL A 772 -14.23 -8.53 -5.68
N PRO A 773 -14.69 -7.68 -4.76
CA PRO A 773 -16.10 -7.25 -4.75
C PRO A 773 -16.54 -6.67 -6.09
N PHE A 774 -15.70 -5.85 -6.72
CA PHE A 774 -15.99 -5.26 -8.02
C PHE A 774 -16.03 -6.29 -9.15
N PHE A 775 -14.95 -7.05 -9.36
CA PHE A 775 -14.86 -7.96 -10.51
C PHE A 775 -15.84 -9.12 -10.38
N SER A 776 -16.03 -9.67 -9.18
CA SER A 776 -17.01 -10.73 -8.96
C SER A 776 -18.44 -10.24 -9.21
N PHE A 777 -18.79 -9.00 -8.81
CA PHE A 777 -20.09 -8.41 -9.12
C PHE A 777 -20.32 -8.29 -10.62
N VAL A 778 -19.38 -7.64 -11.30
CA VAL A 778 -19.45 -7.39 -12.75
C VAL A 778 -19.62 -8.71 -13.51
N ILE A 779 -18.82 -9.71 -13.16
CA ILE A 779 -18.84 -11.04 -13.79
C ILE A 779 -20.14 -11.78 -13.46
N LEU A 780 -20.56 -11.83 -12.19
CA LEU A 780 -21.78 -12.53 -11.78
C LEU A 780 -23.03 -11.90 -12.39
N VAL A 781 -23.10 -10.58 -12.45
CA VAL A 781 -24.20 -9.86 -13.07
C VAL A 781 -24.23 -10.16 -14.58
N ALA A 782 -23.08 -10.04 -15.26
CA ALA A 782 -23.01 -10.24 -16.70
C ALA A 782 -23.28 -11.69 -17.11
N LEU A 783 -22.84 -12.68 -16.33
CA LEU A 783 -23.10 -14.10 -16.62
C LEU A 783 -24.47 -14.57 -16.12
N GLY A 784 -24.90 -14.09 -14.95
CA GLY A 784 -26.14 -14.52 -14.32
C GLY A 784 -27.38 -13.98 -15.04
N ILE A 785 -27.29 -12.78 -15.63
CA ILE A 785 -28.41 -12.21 -16.40
C ILE A 785 -28.81 -13.09 -17.58
N ASP A 786 -27.84 -13.73 -18.26
CA ASP A 786 -28.08 -14.58 -19.42
C ASP A 786 -29.04 -15.74 -19.10
N TYR A 787 -28.83 -16.43 -17.98
CA TYR A 787 -29.69 -17.55 -17.58
C TYR A 787 -31.11 -17.12 -17.26
N SER A 788 -31.25 -15.92 -16.73
CA SER A 788 -32.55 -15.32 -16.46
C SER A 788 -33.25 -14.94 -17.76
N ILE A 789 -32.49 -14.42 -18.72
CA ILE A 789 -32.99 -14.10 -20.05
C ILE A 789 -33.50 -15.37 -20.71
N PHE A 790 -32.72 -16.46 -20.75
CA PHE A 790 -33.15 -17.72 -21.36
C PHE A 790 -34.41 -18.30 -20.71
N LEU A 791 -34.48 -18.31 -19.37
CA LEU A 791 -35.65 -18.85 -18.66
C LEU A 791 -36.91 -18.00 -18.92
N LEU A 792 -36.79 -16.68 -18.85
CA LEU A 792 -37.94 -15.77 -18.99
C LEU A 792 -38.35 -15.54 -20.45
N ASP A 793 -37.42 -15.59 -21.40
CA ASP A 793 -37.73 -15.59 -22.83
C ASP A 793 -38.54 -16.84 -23.15
N ARG A 794 -38.11 -18.01 -22.65
CA ARG A 794 -38.90 -19.24 -22.80
C ARG A 794 -40.27 -19.16 -22.13
N PHE A 795 -40.33 -18.59 -20.94
CA PHE A 795 -41.60 -18.32 -20.28
C PHE A 795 -42.53 -17.48 -21.15
N ASN A 796 -42.04 -16.40 -21.77
CA ASN A 796 -42.83 -15.57 -22.68
C ASN A 796 -43.31 -16.33 -23.93
N GLU A 797 -42.60 -17.35 -24.39
CA GLU A 797 -43.05 -18.24 -25.46
C GLU A 797 -44.15 -19.20 -25.00
N GLU A 798 -43.99 -19.82 -23.82
CA GLU A 798 -44.84 -20.91 -23.32
C GLU A 798 -46.07 -20.42 -22.52
N VAL A 799 -46.12 -19.14 -22.15
CA VAL A 799 -47.21 -18.56 -21.34
C VAL A 799 -48.54 -18.44 -22.09
N LYS A 800 -48.63 -18.95 -23.32
CA LYS A 800 -49.91 -19.13 -24.04
C LYS A 800 -50.85 -20.08 -23.29
N SER A 801 -50.30 -21.07 -22.58
CA SER A 801 -51.06 -22.03 -21.77
C SER A 801 -51.42 -21.52 -20.36
N GLY A 802 -51.06 -20.27 -20.02
CA GLY A 802 -51.25 -19.67 -18.69
C GLY A 802 -49.95 -19.49 -17.91
N VAL A 803 -49.93 -18.57 -16.94
CA VAL A 803 -48.71 -18.17 -16.19
C VAL A 803 -48.08 -19.35 -15.45
N ALA A 804 -48.88 -20.09 -14.68
CA ALA A 804 -48.41 -21.24 -13.91
C ALA A 804 -47.87 -22.37 -14.81
N GLU A 805 -48.64 -22.78 -15.80
CA GLU A 805 -48.28 -23.91 -16.69
C GLU A 805 -47.13 -23.56 -17.63
N GLY A 806 -47.12 -22.33 -18.16
CA GLY A 806 -46.02 -21.81 -18.97
C GLY A 806 -44.71 -21.77 -18.19
N MET A 807 -44.74 -21.37 -16.91
CA MET A 807 -43.54 -21.37 -16.05
C MET A 807 -43.04 -22.80 -15.79
N VAL A 808 -43.92 -23.74 -15.44
CA VAL A 808 -43.54 -25.16 -15.24
C VAL A 808 -42.90 -25.75 -16.50
N THR A 809 -43.48 -25.48 -17.66
CA THR A 809 -42.98 -25.97 -18.95
C THR A 809 -41.61 -25.39 -19.26
N SER A 810 -41.43 -24.10 -19.01
CA SER A 810 -40.15 -23.40 -19.20
C SER A 810 -39.06 -23.94 -18.28
N MET A 811 -39.39 -24.17 -17.01
CA MET A 811 -38.51 -24.80 -16.02
C MET A 811 -38.02 -26.18 -16.47
N SER A 812 -38.94 -27.02 -16.96
CA SER A 812 -38.62 -28.37 -17.46
C SER A 812 -37.67 -28.34 -18.65
N LYS A 813 -37.91 -27.45 -19.61
CA LYS A 813 -37.13 -27.35 -20.86
C LYS A 813 -35.77 -26.69 -20.65
N MET A 814 -35.69 -25.65 -19.81
CA MET A 814 -34.46 -24.87 -19.62
C MET A 814 -33.53 -25.43 -18.54
N GLY A 815 -34.02 -26.25 -17.61
CA GLY A 815 -33.20 -26.73 -16.48
C GLY A 815 -31.94 -27.51 -16.90
N SER A 816 -32.03 -28.39 -17.89
CA SER A 816 -30.86 -29.15 -18.37
C SER A 816 -29.82 -28.26 -19.03
N VAL A 817 -30.27 -27.22 -19.73
CA VAL A 817 -29.41 -26.25 -20.40
C VAL A 817 -28.68 -25.39 -19.37
N ILE A 818 -29.41 -24.81 -18.42
CA ILE A 818 -28.87 -23.93 -17.39
C ILE A 818 -27.87 -24.67 -16.48
N ILE A 819 -28.16 -25.90 -16.05
CA ILE A 819 -27.22 -26.69 -15.23
C ILE A 819 -25.93 -26.97 -16.00
N THR A 820 -26.04 -27.38 -17.27
CA THR A 820 -24.86 -27.70 -18.08
C THR A 820 -23.97 -26.47 -18.26
N ALA A 821 -24.58 -25.32 -18.57
CA ALA A 821 -23.88 -24.05 -18.69
C ALA A 821 -23.24 -23.61 -17.37
N ALA A 822 -23.95 -23.74 -16.24
CA ALA A 822 -23.41 -23.41 -14.92
C ALA A 822 -22.17 -24.27 -14.57
N ILE A 823 -22.17 -25.56 -14.91
CA ILE A 823 -21.00 -26.43 -14.71
C ILE A 823 -19.84 -26.02 -15.62
N ILE A 824 -20.11 -25.62 -16.86
CA ILE A 824 -19.07 -25.16 -17.81
C ILE A 824 -18.44 -23.85 -17.37
N LEU A 825 -19.25 -22.87 -16.98
CA LEU A 825 -18.73 -21.64 -16.42
C LEU A 825 -17.96 -21.89 -15.12
N ALA A 826 -18.51 -22.70 -14.20
CA ALA A 826 -17.82 -23.04 -12.95
C ALA A 826 -16.46 -23.70 -13.21
N GLY A 827 -16.37 -24.61 -14.19
CA GLY A 827 -15.11 -25.20 -14.62
C GLY A 827 -14.13 -24.17 -15.21
N THR A 828 -14.63 -23.24 -16.00
CA THR A 828 -13.83 -22.18 -16.62
C THR A 828 -13.20 -21.25 -15.57
N PHE A 829 -13.98 -20.80 -14.59
CA PHE A 829 -13.44 -20.02 -13.46
C PHE A 829 -12.58 -20.88 -12.54
N GLY A 830 -12.91 -22.17 -12.36
CA GLY A 830 -12.11 -23.11 -11.57
C GLY A 830 -10.69 -23.29 -12.09
N ALA A 831 -10.48 -23.14 -13.40
CA ALA A 831 -9.15 -23.15 -14.01
C ALA A 831 -8.24 -21.99 -13.56
N MET A 832 -8.78 -20.95 -12.92
CA MET A 832 -8.03 -19.83 -12.35
C MET A 832 -7.49 -20.10 -10.94
N MET A 833 -8.02 -21.11 -10.23
CA MET A 833 -7.54 -21.50 -8.89
C MET A 833 -6.02 -21.81 -8.84
N PRO A 834 -5.43 -22.54 -9.80
CA PRO A 834 -3.98 -22.81 -9.81
C PRO A 834 -3.13 -21.66 -10.38
N SER A 835 -3.66 -20.43 -10.47
CA SER A 835 -2.92 -19.28 -11.01
C SER A 835 -1.77 -18.81 -10.11
N GLY A 836 -1.86 -19.02 -8.79
CA GLY A 836 -0.88 -18.51 -7.84
C GLY A 836 -1.04 -17.03 -7.48
N VAL A 837 -2.16 -16.41 -7.89
CA VAL A 837 -2.55 -15.03 -7.51
C VAL A 837 -3.83 -15.09 -6.69
N LEU A 838 -3.78 -14.65 -5.44
CA LEU A 838 -4.88 -14.83 -4.48
C LEU A 838 -6.17 -14.13 -4.94
N THR A 839 -6.08 -12.93 -5.51
CA THR A 839 -7.22 -12.19 -6.08
C THR A 839 -7.97 -13.02 -7.11
N LEU A 840 -7.26 -13.72 -8.00
CA LEU A 840 -7.89 -14.54 -9.04
C LEU A 840 -8.62 -15.74 -8.44
N VAL A 841 -8.05 -16.34 -7.39
CA VAL A 841 -8.68 -17.42 -6.63
C VAL A 841 -9.96 -16.94 -5.94
N HIS A 842 -9.91 -15.78 -5.29
CA HIS A 842 -11.08 -15.18 -4.64
C HIS A 842 -12.19 -14.86 -5.64
N VAL A 843 -11.88 -14.16 -6.76
CA VAL A 843 -12.88 -13.87 -7.80
C VAL A 843 -13.46 -15.15 -8.38
N ALA A 844 -12.63 -16.13 -8.72
CA ALA A 844 -13.10 -17.41 -9.24
C ALA A 844 -14.04 -18.11 -8.25
N THR A 845 -13.71 -18.11 -6.96
CA THR A 845 -14.52 -18.74 -5.90
C THR A 845 -15.88 -18.06 -5.76
N VAL A 846 -15.91 -16.72 -5.65
CA VAL A 846 -17.17 -15.96 -5.57
C VAL A 846 -18.03 -16.20 -6.81
N VAL A 847 -17.42 -16.18 -8.01
CA VAL A 847 -18.15 -16.39 -9.26
C VAL A 847 -18.67 -17.82 -9.36
N ILE A 848 -17.90 -18.85 -9.00
CA ILE A 848 -18.35 -20.25 -9.00
C ILE A 848 -19.51 -20.43 -8.03
N ILE A 849 -19.38 -19.96 -6.79
CA ILE A 849 -20.43 -20.05 -5.78
C ILE A 849 -21.67 -19.31 -6.28
N GLY A 850 -21.52 -18.08 -6.78
CA GLY A 850 -22.62 -17.29 -7.27
C GLY A 850 -23.33 -17.91 -8.47
N LEU A 851 -22.60 -18.46 -9.46
CA LEU A 851 -23.20 -19.11 -10.63
C LEU A 851 -23.92 -20.42 -10.26
N LEU A 852 -23.33 -21.23 -9.37
CA LEU A 852 -23.97 -22.45 -8.89
C LEU A 852 -25.20 -22.13 -8.02
N LEU A 853 -25.11 -21.15 -7.14
CA LEU A 853 -26.24 -20.65 -6.35
C LEU A 853 -27.34 -20.11 -7.28
N TYR A 854 -26.96 -19.34 -8.29
CA TYR A 854 -27.92 -18.77 -9.24
C TYR A 854 -28.65 -19.85 -10.02
N GLY A 855 -27.89 -20.75 -10.65
CA GLY A 855 -28.41 -21.83 -11.47
C GLY A 855 -29.20 -22.86 -10.67
N LEU A 856 -28.69 -23.30 -9.52
CA LEU A 856 -29.23 -24.46 -8.80
C LEU A 856 -30.24 -24.12 -7.71
N VAL A 857 -30.23 -22.87 -7.21
CA VAL A 857 -31.06 -22.46 -6.07
C VAL A 857 -31.99 -21.33 -6.48
N ILE A 858 -31.45 -20.21 -6.95
CA ILE A 858 -32.23 -18.99 -7.17
C ILE A 858 -33.21 -19.14 -8.34
N LEU A 859 -32.73 -19.51 -9.52
CA LEU A 859 -33.60 -19.72 -10.68
C LEU A 859 -34.69 -20.77 -10.44
N PRO A 860 -34.43 -21.94 -9.82
CA PRO A 860 -35.48 -22.94 -9.65
C PRO A 860 -36.42 -22.74 -8.47
N LEU A 861 -36.04 -21.97 -7.45
CA LEU A 861 -36.86 -21.75 -6.26
C LEU A 861 -37.54 -20.38 -6.28
N LEU A 862 -36.76 -19.31 -6.48
CA LEU A 862 -37.20 -17.93 -6.35
C LEU A 862 -38.02 -17.47 -7.56
N MET A 863 -37.51 -17.72 -8.77
CA MET A 863 -38.07 -17.14 -9.99
C MET A 863 -39.50 -17.63 -10.29
N PRO A 864 -39.83 -18.94 -10.25
CA PRO A 864 -41.20 -19.40 -10.45
C PRO A 864 -42.16 -18.85 -9.41
N ALA A 865 -41.71 -18.73 -8.15
CA ALA A 865 -42.53 -18.20 -7.07
C ALA A 865 -42.89 -16.73 -7.30
N ILE A 866 -41.93 -15.90 -7.68
CA ILE A 866 -42.16 -14.48 -8.00
C ILE A 866 -43.06 -14.32 -9.22
N VAL A 867 -42.75 -15.02 -10.33
CA VAL A 867 -43.50 -14.92 -11.60
C VAL A 867 -44.98 -15.27 -11.40
N VAL A 868 -45.29 -16.34 -10.65
CA VAL A 868 -46.68 -16.74 -10.39
C VAL A 868 -47.37 -15.78 -9.43
N THR A 869 -46.67 -15.28 -8.41
CA THR A 869 -47.22 -14.32 -7.45
C THR A 869 -47.62 -13.01 -8.13
N LEU A 870 -46.84 -12.55 -9.11
CA LEU A 870 -47.12 -11.33 -9.87
C LEU A 870 -48.17 -11.53 -11.00
N GLY A 871 -48.37 -12.75 -11.48
CA GLY A 871 -49.40 -13.07 -12.46
C GLY A 871 -49.27 -12.25 -13.76
N GLU A 872 -50.33 -11.54 -14.14
CA GLU A 872 -50.32 -10.64 -15.32
C GLU A 872 -49.48 -9.35 -15.08
N GLY A 873 -49.14 -9.04 -13.83
CA GLY A 873 -48.27 -7.91 -13.47
C GLY A 873 -46.86 -8.02 -14.03
N ASN A 874 -46.42 -9.22 -14.44
CA ASN A 874 -45.11 -9.43 -15.06
C ASN A 874 -44.85 -8.58 -16.31
N TRP A 875 -45.88 -8.18 -17.07
CA TRP A 875 -45.72 -7.37 -18.28
C TRP A 875 -45.94 -5.87 -18.06
N TRP A 876 -46.16 -5.43 -16.82
CA TRP A 876 -46.38 -4.01 -16.55
C TRP A 876 -45.14 -3.17 -16.92
N PRO A 877 -45.30 -1.99 -17.55
CA PRO A 877 -46.55 -1.31 -17.95
C PRO A 877 -47.09 -1.70 -19.33
N PHE A 878 -46.34 -2.46 -20.11
CA PHE A 878 -46.68 -2.81 -21.49
C PHE A 878 -47.58 -4.06 -21.52
N LEU A 879 -48.86 -3.87 -21.15
CA LEU A 879 -49.88 -4.91 -21.09
C LEU A 879 -49.79 -5.90 -22.27
N ARG A 880 -49.76 -7.20 -21.96
CA ARG A 880 -49.71 -8.27 -22.96
C ARG A 880 -50.98 -8.24 -23.82
N LYS A 881 -50.82 -8.12 -25.14
CA LYS A 881 -51.95 -8.18 -26.08
C LYS A 881 -52.46 -9.62 -26.13
N LYS A 882 -53.58 -9.94 -25.48
CA LYS A 882 -54.22 -11.27 -25.58
C LYS A 882 -54.63 -11.50 -27.04
N GLU A 883 -53.97 -12.43 -27.73
CA GLU A 883 -54.49 -12.96 -28.99
C GLU A 883 -55.79 -13.70 -28.66
N LYS A 884 -56.92 -13.15 -29.12
CA LYS A 884 -58.24 -13.81 -29.02
C LYS A 884 -58.17 -15.07 -29.86
N HIS A 885 -58.29 -16.24 -29.24
CA HIS A 885 -58.53 -17.48 -29.97
C HIS A 885 -59.87 -17.35 -30.71
N LYS A 886 -59.82 -17.41 -32.05
CA LYS A 886 -60.94 -17.95 -32.83
C LYS A 886 -61.02 -19.42 -32.46
N VAL A 887 -62.04 -19.78 -31.69
CA VAL A 887 -62.54 -21.14 -31.65
C VAL A 887 -63.21 -21.33 -33.02
N GLU A 888 -62.59 -22.10 -33.90
CA GLU A 888 -63.31 -22.68 -35.03
C GLU A 888 -64.18 -23.80 -34.44
N GLU A 889 -65.50 -23.57 -34.45
CA GLU A 889 -66.52 -24.61 -34.29
C GLU A 889 -66.52 -25.58 -35.48
#